data_AF-A0A4Q5XVR3-F1
#
_entry.id   AF-A0A4Q5XVR3-F1
#
_cell.length_a   1.000
_cell.length_b   1.000
_cell.length_c   1.000
_cell.angle_alpha   90.00
_cell.angle_beta   90.00
_cell.angle_gamma   90.00
#
_symmetry.space_group_name_H-M   'P 1'
#
loop_
_entity.id
_entity.type
_entity.pdbx_description
1 polymer ?
#
loop_
_entity_poly.entity_id
_entity_poly.type
_entity_poly.pdbx_seq_one_letter_code
_entity_poly.pdbx_strand_id
1 'polypeptide(L)'
;MFRSSNRFFRNTRGAFAMQFALMAVPLTICTGLAVDGGRAFLARFELASALDAAALAVGSTLQQQGTDLNAVAAKFVEKNFRTEHSEPIALSLVSANDTIVLKGTVKINTYFMPLVGQPTVTINAESEVRRGGSNIEVAMALDITGSMTTSRMTGLKAAANILIDEVVNPVQRPFFSKVAVVPWSQSINLVKPGTTATDTYVNNTALDQLRGGAIIGPRSISAASWRVSGASNIAIYEAGWRTTVGALTIASKANSGVDWRWGSSVVISSFAKVDVGTTASTKARIRVTTSTNHGYANGQFVRITGATGSYTDLNNNIYRVGYNTNSPESNTNKTFYLRKLDDSGWVAQPSGSTASGTAAVQRCYDSACNVGVTTTSAFTGLAAGNYVNVMGVSGFNAINNTDITTWQVADVMSSTNTFTIANWDGPSQGAMSAGAGTVSECLDATCRYTVKTGTASTPVNHGFSTTDFVAIWGMTEGGSGKSAVSALNTTWTVANPSGSIFYLPGKGKDYMDWKSGGSTARCQLASCNTRITVGASTPASTLSVGDLIEVSGVKGMTGVNNPVAAISSPSSKIRYTWRIGAINGTVLTLEDSSPAFANMTGNYTSAGVANCVLYGCARYDFVTAGGNANNYWDHRVFQASPCIVERYGDHAATDVAPATAPLSIYYTSNGTCTQNNYVTPLTPNKTRLEKAITDLATGGSTSGQLGIAWAWYLLSPNFGDVWDRDQDPDMTPTQVNVPLAYEAPETAKIAILMTDGEFNYATCNSVNTGTACTPAKTPFAQAEDICAAMKTQDIIIYTVGLELNTAQYSDDFLLKCATSPQHAFLANNNEELEQAFKDIAVSINRLRLSR
;
A
#
# COMPACT_ATOMS: atom_id res chain seq x y z
N MET A 1 43.19 -100.54 -105.96
CA MET A 1 42.33 -99.33 -105.90
C MET A 1 41.52 -99.16 -104.60
N PHE A 2 41.67 -99.99 -103.54
CA PHE A 2 40.77 -99.92 -102.36
C PHE A 2 41.43 -99.61 -100.99
N ARG A 3 42.67 -99.13 -100.93
CA ARG A 3 43.30 -98.71 -99.64
C ARG A 3 43.20 -97.20 -99.32
N SER A 4 42.66 -96.37 -100.23
CA SER A 4 42.68 -94.90 -100.09
C SER A 4 41.40 -94.31 -99.47
N SER A 5 40.21 -94.87 -99.73
CA SER A 5 38.93 -94.29 -99.31
C SER A 5 38.67 -94.37 -97.79
N ASN A 6 39.31 -95.34 -97.09
CA ASN A 6 39.16 -95.49 -95.65
C ASN A 6 39.96 -94.44 -94.84
N ARG A 7 40.88 -93.70 -95.48
CA ARG A 7 41.57 -92.53 -94.87
C ARG A 7 40.76 -91.24 -94.98
N PHE A 8 39.85 -91.12 -95.94
CA PHE A 8 39.05 -89.91 -96.13
C PHE A 8 37.88 -89.84 -95.14
N PHE A 9 37.13 -90.94 -94.95
CA PHE A 9 36.03 -91.00 -93.98
C PHE A 9 36.49 -91.03 -92.50
N ARG A 10 37.78 -91.28 -92.23
CA ARG A 10 38.38 -91.20 -90.89
C ARG A 10 39.11 -89.89 -90.61
N ASN A 11 39.12 -88.93 -91.54
CA ASN A 11 39.88 -87.70 -91.39
C ASN A 11 39.12 -86.68 -90.53
N THR A 12 39.40 -86.69 -89.22
CA THR A 12 38.79 -85.80 -88.22
C THR A 12 39.44 -84.40 -88.14
N ARG A 13 40.39 -84.08 -89.03
CA ARG A 13 41.15 -82.81 -88.98
C ARG A 13 40.31 -81.54 -89.20
N GLY A 14 39.07 -81.65 -89.68
CA GLY A 14 38.10 -80.53 -89.80
C GLY A 14 37.00 -80.50 -88.73
N ALA A 15 36.87 -81.54 -87.89
CA ALA A 15 35.82 -81.61 -86.88
C ALA A 15 35.97 -80.51 -85.80
N PHE A 16 37.22 -80.16 -85.47
CA PHE A 16 37.52 -79.05 -84.56
C PHE A 16 37.09 -77.70 -85.14
N ALA A 17 37.28 -77.47 -86.45
CA ALA A 17 36.86 -76.23 -87.10
C ALA A 17 35.33 -76.07 -87.11
N MET A 18 34.59 -77.17 -87.32
CA MET A 18 33.12 -77.18 -87.27
C MET A 18 32.58 -77.01 -85.84
N GLN A 19 33.19 -77.66 -84.84
CA GLN A 19 32.83 -77.46 -83.43
C GLN A 19 33.17 -76.06 -82.96
N PHE A 20 34.32 -75.51 -83.37
CA PHE A 20 34.71 -74.13 -83.08
C PHE A 20 33.74 -73.14 -83.74
N ALA A 21 33.37 -73.31 -85.01
CA ALA A 21 32.42 -72.42 -85.69
C ALA A 21 31.02 -72.47 -85.05
N LEU A 22 30.54 -73.65 -84.67
CA LEU A 22 29.24 -73.82 -83.99
C LEU A 22 29.26 -73.31 -82.54
N MET A 23 30.38 -73.39 -81.83
CA MET A 23 30.52 -72.87 -80.45
C MET A 23 30.89 -71.38 -80.41
N ALA A 24 31.55 -70.84 -81.45
CA ALA A 24 31.94 -69.44 -81.53
C ALA A 24 30.72 -68.52 -81.50
N VAL A 25 29.61 -68.90 -82.15
CA VAL A 25 28.36 -68.13 -82.16
C VAL A 25 27.77 -67.97 -80.74
N PRO A 26 27.45 -69.05 -79.99
CA PRO A 26 26.91 -68.92 -78.64
C PRO A 26 27.92 -68.32 -77.64
N LEU A 27 29.23 -68.59 -77.77
CA LEU A 27 30.23 -67.96 -76.90
C LEU A 27 30.33 -66.46 -77.13
N THR A 28 30.29 -66.00 -78.39
CA THR A 28 30.30 -64.57 -78.73
C THR A 28 29.04 -63.88 -78.22
N ILE A 29 27.88 -64.54 -78.30
CA ILE A 29 26.62 -64.04 -77.73
C ILE A 29 26.73 -63.95 -76.20
N CYS A 30 27.26 -64.97 -75.51
CA CYS A 30 27.45 -64.93 -74.06
C CYS A 30 28.41 -63.82 -73.61
N THR A 31 29.53 -63.63 -74.31
CA THR A 31 30.46 -62.52 -74.02
C THR A 31 29.83 -61.17 -74.33
N GLY A 32 29.06 -61.06 -75.42
CA GLY A 32 28.35 -59.85 -75.80
C GLY A 32 27.28 -59.45 -74.79
N LEU A 33 26.49 -60.42 -74.31
CA LEU A 33 25.51 -60.23 -73.25
C LEU A 33 26.17 -59.81 -71.92
N ALA A 34 27.35 -60.33 -71.61
CA ALA A 34 28.09 -59.91 -70.41
C ALA A 34 28.57 -58.45 -70.52
N VAL A 35 29.04 -58.02 -71.69
CA VAL A 35 29.46 -56.63 -71.95
C VAL A 35 28.26 -55.69 -71.91
N ASP A 36 27.16 -56.02 -72.59
CA ASP A 36 25.94 -55.21 -72.59
C ASP A 36 25.28 -55.16 -71.21
N GLY A 37 25.29 -56.28 -70.47
CA GLY A 37 24.84 -56.33 -69.08
C GLY A 37 25.68 -55.47 -68.15
N GLY A 38 27.01 -55.47 -68.33
CA GLY A 38 27.91 -54.59 -67.59
C GLY A 38 27.65 -53.10 -67.86
N ARG A 39 27.43 -52.73 -69.13
CA ARG A 39 27.06 -51.35 -69.50
C ARG A 39 25.69 -50.95 -68.95
N ALA A 40 24.70 -51.85 -68.99
CA ALA A 40 23.38 -51.63 -68.40
C ALA A 40 23.45 -51.42 -66.89
N PHE A 41 24.27 -52.18 -66.19
CA PHE A 41 24.48 -52.01 -64.76
C PHE A 41 25.17 -50.67 -64.43
N LEU A 42 26.20 -50.30 -65.19
CA LEU A 42 26.88 -49.01 -65.03
C LEU A 42 25.93 -47.83 -65.26
N ALA A 43 25.14 -47.89 -66.34
CA ALA A 43 24.14 -46.88 -66.65
C ALA A 43 23.09 -46.75 -65.53
N ARG A 44 22.67 -47.85 -64.89
CA ARG A 44 21.75 -47.80 -63.75
C ARG A 44 22.38 -47.11 -62.54
N PHE A 45 23.64 -47.38 -62.24
CA PHE A 45 24.35 -46.74 -61.14
C PHE A 45 24.56 -45.23 -61.40
N GLU A 46 24.98 -44.86 -62.61
CA GLU A 46 25.11 -43.45 -63.01
C GLU A 46 23.75 -42.72 -62.96
N LEU A 47 22.68 -43.35 -63.45
CA LEU A 47 21.34 -42.76 -63.42
C LEU A 47 20.85 -42.56 -61.98
N ALA A 48 21.05 -43.55 -61.10
CA ALA A 48 20.69 -43.41 -59.68
C ALA A 48 21.45 -42.26 -59.02
N SER A 49 22.77 -42.17 -59.22
CA SER A 49 23.58 -41.07 -58.68
C SER A 49 23.20 -39.70 -59.24
N ALA A 50 22.84 -39.62 -60.53
CA ALA A 50 22.37 -38.39 -61.15
C ALA A 50 20.99 -37.95 -60.62
N LEU A 51 20.09 -38.93 -60.36
CA LEU A 51 18.79 -38.70 -59.76
C LEU A 51 18.91 -38.26 -58.30
N ASP A 52 19.85 -38.79 -57.51
CA ASP A 52 20.09 -38.34 -56.12
C ASP A 52 20.52 -36.88 -56.06
N ALA A 53 21.46 -36.48 -56.93
CA ALA A 53 21.90 -35.10 -57.03
C ALA A 53 20.77 -34.15 -57.48
N ALA A 54 19.94 -34.60 -58.42
CA ALA A 54 18.79 -33.85 -58.89
C ALA A 54 17.67 -33.76 -57.84
N ALA A 55 17.40 -34.84 -57.10
CA ALA A 55 16.43 -34.88 -56.02
C ALA A 55 16.84 -33.91 -54.89
N LEU A 56 18.12 -33.90 -54.48
CA LEU A 56 18.63 -32.93 -53.51
C LEU A 56 18.45 -31.47 -53.98
N ALA A 57 18.78 -31.20 -55.25
CA ALA A 57 18.62 -29.87 -55.82
C ALA A 57 17.15 -29.42 -55.82
N VAL A 58 16.23 -30.29 -56.26
CA VAL A 58 14.77 -30.04 -56.22
C VAL A 58 14.25 -29.88 -54.79
N GLY A 59 14.75 -30.68 -53.84
CA GLY A 59 14.39 -30.61 -52.43
C GLY A 59 14.76 -29.27 -51.77
N SER A 60 15.88 -28.69 -52.19
CA SER A 60 16.41 -27.40 -51.72
C SER A 60 15.82 -26.15 -52.41
N THR A 61 15.09 -26.30 -53.52
CA THR A 61 14.61 -25.14 -54.28
C THR A 61 13.37 -24.52 -53.63
N LEU A 62 13.49 -23.28 -53.14
CA LEU A 62 12.37 -22.52 -52.57
C LEU A 62 11.35 -22.21 -53.67
N GLN A 63 10.12 -22.67 -53.48
CA GLN A 63 9.05 -22.57 -54.47
C GLN A 63 8.48 -21.16 -54.52
N GLN A 64 9.15 -20.27 -55.24
CA GLN A 64 8.56 -19.01 -55.68
C GLN A 64 7.55 -19.30 -56.82
N GLN A 65 6.48 -18.50 -56.91
CA GLN A 65 5.49 -18.60 -58.00
C GLN A 65 6.22 -18.61 -59.36
N GLY A 66 6.08 -19.70 -60.12
CA GLY A 66 6.62 -19.86 -61.48
C GLY A 66 7.88 -20.71 -61.63
N THR A 67 8.40 -21.33 -60.55
CA THR A 67 9.56 -22.25 -60.65
C THR A 67 9.17 -23.62 -61.20
N ASP A 68 9.70 -24.00 -62.36
CA ASP A 68 9.52 -25.34 -62.95
C ASP A 68 10.55 -26.33 -62.39
N LEU A 69 10.12 -27.09 -61.38
CA LEU A 69 10.96 -28.11 -60.71
C LEU A 69 11.40 -29.23 -61.67
N ASN A 70 10.63 -29.50 -62.75
CA ASN A 70 11.02 -30.49 -63.75
C ASN A 70 12.21 -29.99 -64.57
N ALA A 71 12.25 -28.70 -64.90
CA ALA A 71 13.38 -28.08 -65.61
C ALA A 71 14.66 -28.09 -64.75
N VAL A 72 14.52 -27.87 -63.45
CA VAL A 72 15.65 -27.99 -62.50
C VAL A 72 16.15 -29.43 -62.47
N ALA A 73 15.27 -30.41 -62.23
CA ALA A 73 15.65 -31.83 -62.21
C ALA A 73 16.35 -32.26 -63.51
N ALA A 74 15.79 -31.88 -64.67
CA ALA A 74 16.35 -32.20 -65.99
C ALA A 74 17.79 -31.69 -66.14
N LYS A 75 18.05 -30.44 -65.76
CA LYS A 75 19.39 -29.84 -65.85
C LYS A 75 20.42 -30.58 -64.99
N PHE A 76 20.03 -31.04 -63.80
CA PHE A 76 20.92 -31.77 -62.92
C PHE A 76 21.15 -33.21 -63.40
N VAL A 77 20.12 -33.89 -63.90
CA VAL A 77 20.28 -35.26 -64.43
C VAL A 77 21.10 -35.27 -65.72
N GLU A 78 20.85 -34.35 -66.64
CA GLU A 78 21.57 -34.25 -67.92
C GLU A 78 23.06 -33.93 -67.73
N LYS A 79 23.41 -33.15 -66.71
CA LYS A 79 24.82 -32.82 -66.41
C LYS A 79 25.56 -33.98 -65.73
N ASN A 80 24.87 -34.82 -64.98
CA ASN A 80 25.49 -35.87 -64.16
C ASN A 80 25.45 -37.26 -64.84
N PHE A 81 24.56 -37.50 -65.79
CA PHE A 81 24.50 -38.74 -66.56
C PHE A 81 25.47 -38.68 -67.77
N ARG A 82 26.41 -39.63 -67.87
CA ARG A 82 27.49 -39.59 -68.89
C ARG A 82 27.37 -40.68 -69.95
N THR A 83 26.67 -41.78 -69.65
CA THR A 83 26.49 -42.89 -70.58
C THR A 83 25.74 -42.45 -71.85
N GLU A 84 26.29 -42.78 -73.02
CA GLU A 84 25.62 -42.48 -74.31
C GLU A 84 24.23 -43.13 -74.41
N HIS A 85 23.24 -42.32 -74.78
CA HIS A 85 21.85 -42.72 -74.93
C HIS A 85 21.27 -42.14 -76.23
N SER A 86 20.28 -42.83 -76.81
CA SER A 86 19.68 -42.44 -78.10
C SER A 86 18.47 -41.50 -77.97
N GLU A 87 17.87 -41.46 -76.77
CA GLU A 87 16.66 -40.69 -76.48
C GLU A 87 16.90 -39.82 -75.23
N PRO A 88 16.22 -38.66 -75.08
CA PRO A 88 16.30 -37.86 -73.86
C PRO A 88 15.82 -38.65 -72.63
N ILE A 89 16.40 -38.35 -71.47
CA ILE A 89 16.05 -39.00 -70.20
C ILE A 89 14.64 -38.53 -69.79
N ALA A 90 13.71 -39.47 -69.70
CA ALA A 90 12.35 -39.17 -69.26
C ALA A 90 12.33 -39.05 -67.73
N LEU A 91 11.99 -37.86 -67.24
CA LEU A 91 11.86 -37.58 -65.81
C LEU A 91 10.40 -37.45 -65.42
N SER A 92 10.03 -38.08 -64.31
CA SER A 92 8.72 -37.92 -63.68
C SER A 92 8.92 -37.57 -62.22
N LEU A 93 8.30 -36.46 -61.80
CA LEU A 93 8.33 -35.98 -60.44
C LEU A 93 6.96 -36.21 -59.81
N VAL A 94 6.93 -36.99 -58.73
CA VAL A 94 5.70 -37.28 -57.98
C VAL A 94 5.87 -36.71 -56.58
N SER A 95 5.05 -35.73 -56.22
CA SER A 95 5.01 -35.18 -54.86
C SER A 95 3.88 -35.84 -54.07
N ALA A 96 4.22 -36.48 -52.95
CA ALA A 96 3.26 -37.00 -51.99
C ALA A 96 3.64 -36.51 -50.58
N ASN A 97 2.77 -35.70 -49.97
CA ASN A 97 3.05 -34.97 -48.73
C ASN A 97 4.34 -34.13 -48.85
N ASP A 98 5.33 -34.39 -47.98
CA ASP A 98 6.65 -33.74 -47.95
C ASP A 98 7.76 -34.55 -48.65
N THR A 99 7.40 -35.65 -49.30
CA THR A 99 8.35 -36.50 -50.03
C THR A 99 8.19 -36.29 -51.53
N ILE A 100 9.29 -35.91 -52.18
CA ILE A 100 9.39 -35.82 -53.63
C ILE A 100 10.10 -37.07 -54.12
N VAL A 101 9.42 -37.83 -54.96
CA VAL A 101 9.99 -39.00 -55.64
C VAL A 101 10.33 -38.59 -57.06
N LEU A 102 11.61 -38.65 -57.40
CA LEU A 102 12.14 -38.40 -58.74
C LEU A 102 12.42 -39.73 -59.44
N LYS A 103 11.71 -40.00 -60.54
CA LYS A 103 11.89 -41.19 -61.36
C LYS A 103 12.54 -40.83 -62.68
N GLY A 104 13.61 -41.55 -63.03
CA GLY A 104 14.31 -41.41 -64.30
C GLY A 104 14.24 -42.69 -65.13
N THR A 105 13.93 -42.55 -66.42
CA THR A 105 13.94 -43.64 -67.40
C THR A 105 14.82 -43.25 -68.59
N VAL A 106 15.77 -44.13 -68.96
CA VAL A 106 16.65 -43.91 -70.12
C VAL A 106 16.80 -45.20 -70.92
N LYS A 107 16.84 -45.09 -72.25
CA LYS A 107 17.18 -46.20 -73.16
C LYS A 107 18.64 -46.09 -73.57
N ILE A 108 19.42 -47.12 -73.28
CA ILE A 108 20.83 -47.19 -73.68
C ILE A 108 20.99 -48.14 -74.87
N ASN A 109 21.93 -47.81 -75.75
CA ASN A 109 22.27 -48.65 -76.90
C ASN A 109 23.12 -49.85 -76.45
N THR A 110 22.76 -51.03 -76.94
CA THR A 110 23.52 -52.28 -76.74
C THR A 110 24.42 -52.54 -77.95
N TYR A 111 25.58 -53.16 -77.73
CA TYR A 111 26.54 -53.43 -78.80
C TYR A 111 26.36 -54.83 -79.41
N PHE A 112 25.93 -55.82 -78.62
CA PHE A 112 25.82 -57.21 -79.05
C PHE A 112 24.40 -57.77 -78.97
N MET A 113 23.50 -57.22 -78.14
CA MET A 113 22.07 -57.56 -78.16
C MET A 113 21.32 -57.22 -79.47
N PRO A 114 21.79 -56.33 -80.40
CA PRO A 114 21.17 -56.23 -81.72
C PRO A 114 21.23 -57.55 -82.50
N LEU A 115 22.21 -58.42 -82.22
CA LEU A 115 22.38 -59.74 -82.85
C LEU A 115 21.22 -60.70 -82.54
N VAL A 116 20.48 -60.44 -81.46
CA VAL A 116 19.30 -61.21 -81.00
C VAL A 116 18.01 -60.38 -81.09
N GLY A 117 18.01 -59.28 -81.86
CA GLY A 117 16.82 -58.46 -82.13
C GLY A 117 16.46 -57.43 -81.07
N GLN A 118 17.33 -57.15 -80.09
CA GLN A 118 17.10 -56.17 -79.02
C GLN A 118 18.19 -55.09 -79.06
N PRO A 119 18.02 -54.00 -79.81
CA PRO A 119 19.07 -52.99 -79.99
C PRO A 119 19.26 -52.06 -78.77
N THR A 120 18.28 -51.99 -77.86
CA THR A 120 18.31 -51.10 -76.69
C THR A 120 17.83 -51.80 -75.43
N VAL A 121 18.27 -51.31 -74.27
CA VAL A 121 17.79 -51.73 -72.94
C VAL A 121 17.30 -50.51 -72.19
N THR A 122 16.12 -50.62 -71.58
CA THR A 122 15.53 -49.57 -70.75
C THR A 122 16.01 -49.71 -69.31
N ILE A 123 16.56 -48.63 -68.76
CA ILE A 123 17.01 -48.53 -67.38
C ILE A 123 16.10 -47.58 -66.62
N ASN A 124 15.66 -48.03 -65.44
CA ASN A 124 14.86 -47.24 -64.52
C ASN A 124 15.63 -47.07 -63.22
N ALA A 125 15.58 -45.86 -62.66
CA ALA A 125 16.04 -45.58 -61.32
C ALA A 125 15.09 -44.56 -60.67
N GLU A 126 15.04 -44.59 -59.34
CA GLU A 126 14.22 -43.69 -58.54
C GLU A 126 15.05 -43.18 -57.36
N SER A 127 14.79 -41.94 -56.97
CA SER A 127 15.38 -41.28 -55.80
C SER A 127 14.28 -40.56 -55.04
N GLU A 128 14.34 -40.63 -53.72
CA GLU A 128 13.38 -39.99 -52.82
C GLU A 128 14.09 -38.93 -52.00
N VAL A 129 13.48 -37.74 -51.92
CA VAL A 129 13.93 -36.65 -51.05
C VAL A 129 12.76 -36.17 -50.21
N ARG A 130 12.97 -36.03 -48.90
CA ARG A 130 12.03 -35.30 -48.04
C ARG A 130 12.42 -33.83 -48.05
N ARG A 131 11.46 -32.92 -48.21
CA ARG A 131 11.70 -31.49 -48.01
C ARG A 131 11.91 -31.24 -46.51
N GLY A 132 13.17 -31.35 -46.08
CA GLY A 132 13.58 -31.02 -44.73
C GLY A 132 13.31 -29.55 -44.39
N GLY A 133 12.87 -29.30 -43.16
CA GLY A 133 12.68 -27.96 -42.64
C GLY A 133 12.42 -27.95 -41.13
N SER A 134 12.36 -26.77 -40.53
CA SER A 134 11.95 -26.63 -39.13
C SER A 134 11.11 -25.38 -38.93
N ASN A 135 10.10 -25.48 -38.08
CA ASN A 135 9.34 -24.37 -37.54
C ASN A 135 10.27 -23.51 -36.69
N ILE A 136 10.20 -22.20 -36.88
CA ILE A 136 11.00 -21.24 -36.14
C ILE A 136 10.08 -20.36 -35.30
N GLU A 137 10.34 -20.32 -34.00
CA GLU A 137 9.72 -19.37 -33.07
C GLU A 137 10.82 -18.52 -32.44
N VAL A 138 10.84 -17.23 -32.77
CA VAL A 138 11.83 -16.28 -32.24
C VAL A 138 11.15 -15.30 -31.28
N ALA A 139 11.75 -15.04 -30.13
CA ALA A 139 11.37 -13.91 -29.28
C ALA A 139 12.54 -12.93 -29.15
N MET A 140 12.32 -11.68 -29.55
CA MET A 140 13.31 -10.61 -29.45
C MET A 140 13.05 -9.76 -28.21
N ALA A 141 13.92 -9.86 -27.22
CA ALA A 141 13.98 -8.93 -26.10
C ALA A 141 14.80 -7.70 -26.48
N LEU A 142 14.11 -6.59 -26.75
CA LEU A 142 14.70 -5.34 -27.21
C LEU A 142 14.74 -4.31 -26.09
N ASP A 143 15.95 -3.89 -25.74
CA ASP A 143 16.20 -2.85 -24.75
C ASP A 143 15.71 -1.49 -25.28
N ILE A 144 14.74 -0.90 -24.57
CA ILE A 144 14.15 0.41 -24.88
C ILE A 144 14.41 1.42 -23.75
N THR A 145 15.44 1.18 -22.94
CA THR A 145 15.66 1.95 -21.71
C THR A 145 16.20 3.35 -21.99
N GLY A 146 16.30 4.20 -20.97
CA GLY A 146 16.79 5.57 -21.14
C GLY A 146 18.24 5.66 -21.61
N SER A 147 19.06 4.63 -21.38
CA SER A 147 20.46 4.55 -21.84
C SER A 147 20.57 4.24 -23.34
N MET A 148 19.50 3.75 -23.95
CA MET A 148 19.36 3.61 -25.41
C MET A 148 19.10 4.97 -26.04
N THR A 149 20.16 5.75 -26.26
CA THR A 149 20.10 7.07 -26.92
C THR A 149 19.42 7.00 -28.29
N THR A 150 19.02 8.16 -28.85
CA THR A 150 18.39 8.22 -30.18
C THR A 150 19.19 7.51 -31.28
N SER A 151 20.53 7.55 -31.23
CA SER A 151 21.39 6.88 -32.19
C SER A 151 21.38 5.35 -32.02
N ARG A 152 21.47 4.86 -30.77
CA ARG A 152 21.41 3.43 -30.45
C ARG A 152 20.07 2.82 -30.81
N MET A 153 18.97 3.53 -30.52
CA MET A 153 17.62 3.11 -30.87
C MET A 153 17.41 3.07 -32.40
N THR A 154 18.02 3.99 -33.14
CA THR A 154 17.98 3.95 -34.61
C THR A 154 18.67 2.69 -35.14
N GLY A 155 19.85 2.36 -34.61
CA GLY A 155 20.58 1.13 -34.95
C GLY A 155 19.81 -0.14 -34.58
N LEU A 156 19.24 -0.18 -33.37
CA LEU A 156 18.41 -1.31 -32.91
C LEU A 156 17.23 -1.55 -33.84
N LYS A 157 16.51 -0.49 -34.24
CA LYS A 157 15.39 -0.61 -35.18
C LYS A 157 15.82 -1.15 -36.53
N ALA A 158 16.93 -0.66 -37.08
CA ALA A 158 17.48 -1.14 -38.35
C ALA A 158 17.86 -2.63 -38.26
N ALA A 159 18.63 -3.00 -37.24
CA ALA A 159 19.08 -4.38 -37.01
C ALA A 159 17.91 -5.36 -36.77
N ALA A 160 16.92 -4.97 -35.97
CA ALA A 160 15.73 -5.77 -35.73
C ALA A 160 14.91 -5.98 -37.02
N ASN A 161 14.72 -4.94 -37.83
CA ASN A 161 14.02 -5.06 -39.11
C ASN A 161 14.76 -6.00 -40.08
N ILE A 162 16.10 -5.96 -40.13
CA ILE A 162 16.90 -6.89 -40.94
C ILE A 162 16.62 -8.35 -40.54
N LEU A 163 16.55 -8.64 -39.24
CA LEU A 163 16.24 -9.99 -38.78
C LEU A 163 14.80 -10.40 -39.11
N ILE A 164 13.83 -9.50 -38.94
CA ILE A 164 12.45 -9.74 -39.36
C ILE A 164 12.38 -10.04 -40.86
N ASP A 165 13.12 -9.28 -41.66
CA ASP A 165 13.17 -9.42 -43.12
C ASP A 165 13.66 -10.80 -43.56
N GLU A 166 14.67 -11.32 -42.89
CA GLU A 166 15.34 -12.57 -43.25
C GLU A 166 14.72 -13.83 -42.63
N VAL A 167 14.15 -13.71 -41.42
CA VAL A 167 13.61 -14.86 -40.67
C VAL A 167 12.14 -15.12 -40.98
N VAL A 168 11.33 -14.07 -41.15
CA VAL A 168 9.88 -14.21 -41.37
C VAL A 168 9.58 -14.46 -42.84
N ASN A 169 9.27 -15.71 -43.18
CA ASN A 169 8.93 -16.12 -44.53
C ASN A 169 7.48 -15.72 -44.89
N PRO A 170 7.22 -15.19 -46.10
CA PRO A 170 5.85 -14.95 -46.56
C PRO A 170 4.98 -16.21 -46.69
N VAL A 171 5.59 -17.39 -46.85
CA VAL A 171 4.89 -18.68 -46.94
C VAL A 171 5.12 -19.48 -45.67
N GLN A 172 4.03 -19.88 -45.01
CA GLN A 172 4.05 -20.48 -43.68
C GLN A 172 3.77 -22.00 -43.66
N ARG A 173 3.92 -22.66 -44.82
CA ARG A 173 3.73 -24.11 -45.02
C ARG A 173 4.87 -24.71 -45.86
N PRO A 174 5.31 -25.96 -45.60
CA PRO A 174 4.90 -26.82 -44.47
C PRO A 174 5.47 -26.35 -43.12
N PHE A 175 6.52 -25.54 -43.13
CA PHE A 175 7.16 -24.98 -41.93
C PHE A 175 6.90 -23.48 -41.80
N PHE A 176 6.60 -23.06 -40.58
CA PHE A 176 6.35 -21.66 -40.27
C PHE A 176 7.54 -20.94 -39.64
N SER A 177 7.52 -19.62 -39.68
CA SER A 177 8.47 -18.73 -39.01
C SER A 177 7.70 -17.57 -38.37
N LYS A 178 7.73 -17.51 -37.05
CA LYS A 178 7.04 -16.49 -36.26
C LYS A 178 8.03 -15.76 -35.37
N VAL A 179 7.82 -14.47 -35.20
CA VAL A 179 8.62 -13.65 -34.31
C VAL A 179 7.71 -12.94 -33.32
N ALA A 180 8.19 -12.80 -32.08
CA ALA A 180 7.60 -11.99 -31.04
C ALA A 180 8.57 -10.85 -30.67
N VAL A 181 8.02 -9.69 -30.29
CA VAL A 181 8.81 -8.52 -29.88
C VAL A 181 8.46 -8.17 -28.45
N VAL A 182 9.49 -8.16 -27.60
CA VAL A 182 9.44 -7.78 -26.18
C VAL A 182 10.22 -6.49 -26.03
N PRO A 183 9.57 -5.31 -26.16
CA PRO A 183 10.20 -4.07 -25.74
C PRO A 183 10.19 -4.00 -24.22
N TRP A 184 11.37 -3.95 -23.61
CA TRP A 184 11.51 -3.97 -22.15
C TRP A 184 12.29 -2.77 -21.61
N SER A 185 11.81 -2.28 -20.47
CA SER A 185 12.43 -1.25 -19.64
C SER A 185 12.26 -1.71 -18.19
N GLN A 186 11.90 -0.83 -17.28
CA GLN A 186 11.63 -1.15 -15.87
C GLN A 186 10.34 -1.97 -15.63
N SER A 187 9.50 -2.10 -16.65
CA SER A 187 8.23 -2.82 -16.62
C SER A 187 7.80 -3.24 -18.03
N ILE A 188 6.90 -4.22 -18.13
CA ILE A 188 6.33 -4.67 -19.42
C ILE A 188 4.89 -4.20 -19.56
N ASN A 189 4.55 -3.65 -20.72
CA ASN A 189 3.20 -3.25 -21.05
C ASN A 189 2.60 -4.21 -22.08
N LEU A 190 1.34 -4.60 -21.86
CA LEU A 190 0.56 -5.46 -22.77
C LEU A 190 -0.57 -4.70 -23.47
N VAL A 191 -0.83 -3.48 -23.03
CA VAL A 191 -1.95 -2.68 -23.51
C VAL A 191 -1.44 -1.66 -24.51
N LYS A 192 -1.96 -1.75 -25.74
CA LYS A 192 -1.69 -0.77 -26.80
C LYS A 192 -2.20 0.61 -26.34
N PRO A 193 -1.36 1.66 -26.42
CA PRO A 193 -1.76 3.01 -26.02
C PRO A 193 -2.92 3.55 -26.85
N GLY A 194 -3.89 4.19 -26.20
CA GLY A 194 -4.98 4.90 -26.87
C GLY A 194 -6.14 4.03 -27.37
N THR A 195 -6.15 2.73 -27.05
CA THR A 195 -7.19 1.81 -27.49
C THR A 195 -7.97 1.22 -26.32
N THR A 196 -9.20 0.76 -26.56
CA THR A 196 -9.94 -0.12 -25.63
C THR A 196 -9.27 -1.51 -25.62
N ALA A 197 -9.53 -2.31 -24.57
CA ALA A 197 -9.00 -3.67 -24.36
C ALA A 197 -9.30 -4.71 -25.47
N THR A 198 -9.89 -4.29 -26.58
CA THR A 198 -10.19 -5.10 -27.77
C THR A 198 -9.10 -5.01 -28.84
N ASP A 199 -8.16 -4.09 -28.71
CA ASP A 199 -7.01 -3.87 -29.62
C ASP A 199 -5.68 -4.38 -29.01
N THR A 200 -5.78 -5.17 -27.93
CA THR A 200 -4.66 -5.78 -27.21
C THR A 200 -4.62 -7.26 -27.54
N TYR A 201 -3.43 -7.78 -27.83
CA TYR A 201 -3.23 -9.19 -28.18
C TYR A 201 -3.24 -10.16 -26.98
N VAL A 202 -3.85 -9.67 -25.89
CA VAL A 202 -4.07 -10.34 -24.62
C VAL A 202 -5.47 -9.88 -24.23
N ASN A 203 -6.40 -10.81 -24.09
CA ASN A 203 -7.75 -10.47 -23.66
C ASN A 203 -7.77 -10.11 -22.17
N ASN A 204 -8.81 -9.40 -21.70
CA ASN A 204 -8.91 -8.98 -20.31
C ASN A 204 -8.84 -10.14 -19.30
N THR A 205 -9.43 -11.29 -19.65
CA THR A 205 -9.41 -12.49 -18.79
C THR A 205 -7.98 -13.01 -18.61
N ALA A 206 -7.19 -13.05 -19.68
CA ALA A 206 -5.79 -13.45 -19.66
C ALA A 206 -4.93 -12.41 -18.91
N LEU A 207 -5.22 -11.13 -19.06
CA LEU A 207 -4.56 -10.08 -18.30
C LEU A 207 -4.81 -10.20 -16.79
N ASP A 208 -6.05 -10.52 -16.40
CA ASP A 208 -6.40 -10.80 -15.02
C ASP A 208 -5.70 -12.08 -14.51
N GLN A 209 -5.65 -13.14 -15.31
CA GLN A 209 -4.90 -14.36 -14.98
C GLN A 209 -3.41 -14.08 -14.77
N LEU A 210 -2.79 -13.29 -15.64
CA LEU A 210 -1.38 -12.88 -15.49
C LEU A 210 -1.12 -12.12 -14.19
N ARG A 211 -2.12 -11.44 -13.63
CA ARG A 211 -2.01 -10.65 -12.39
C ARG A 211 -2.47 -11.38 -11.13
N GLY A 212 -3.01 -12.59 -11.29
CA GLY A 212 -3.61 -13.37 -10.19
C GLY A 212 -5.05 -12.97 -9.85
N GLY A 213 -5.72 -12.23 -10.73
CA GLY A 213 -7.12 -11.80 -10.60
C GLY A 213 -7.37 -10.40 -11.16
N ALA A 214 -8.64 -10.05 -11.28
CA ALA A 214 -9.07 -8.71 -11.65
C ALA A 214 -8.69 -7.69 -10.56
N ILE A 215 -8.22 -6.51 -10.98
CA ILE A 215 -7.86 -5.43 -10.06
C ILE A 215 -9.11 -5.00 -9.27
N ILE A 216 -9.00 -5.02 -7.93
CA ILE A 216 -10.10 -4.66 -7.04
C ILE A 216 -10.18 -3.13 -6.96
N GLY A 217 -11.20 -2.56 -7.61
CA GLY A 217 -11.45 -1.12 -7.65
C GLY A 217 -12.06 -0.54 -6.36
N PRO A 218 -12.18 0.80 -6.30
CA PRO A 218 -12.84 1.51 -5.18
C PRO A 218 -14.29 1.08 -4.99
N ARG A 219 -14.73 1.07 -3.73
CA ARG A 219 -16.14 0.86 -3.34
C ARG A 219 -16.77 2.20 -2.97
N SER A 220 -17.97 2.49 -3.48
CA SER A 220 -18.70 3.69 -3.08
C SER A 220 -19.06 3.65 -1.60
N ILE A 221 -18.94 4.80 -0.93
CA ILE A 221 -19.42 5.01 0.43
C ILE A 221 -20.82 5.61 0.34
N SER A 222 -21.79 4.99 1.00
CA SER A 222 -23.18 5.46 1.02
C SER A 222 -23.55 6.19 2.32
N ALA A 223 -22.81 5.96 3.39
CA ALA A 223 -22.98 6.65 4.67
C ALA A 223 -21.68 6.64 5.48
N ALA A 224 -21.48 7.67 6.30
CA ALA A 224 -20.44 7.71 7.32
C ALA A 224 -20.97 8.39 8.60
N SER A 225 -20.79 7.75 9.76
CA SER A 225 -21.15 8.33 11.05
C SER A 225 -20.38 7.69 12.19
N TRP A 226 -19.96 8.51 13.16
CA TRP A 226 -19.54 8.06 14.49
C TRP A 226 -20.66 8.23 15.54
N ARG A 227 -21.68 9.04 15.23
CA ARG A 227 -22.84 9.35 16.09
C ARG A 227 -23.96 8.35 15.88
N VAL A 228 -24.80 8.19 16.91
CA VAL A 228 -26.11 7.52 16.76
C VAL A 228 -26.93 8.26 15.71
N SER A 229 -27.69 7.52 14.89
CA SER A 229 -28.57 8.10 13.88
C SER A 229 -29.50 9.16 14.49
N GLY A 230 -29.56 10.34 13.88
CA GLY A 230 -30.38 11.47 14.34
C GLY A 230 -29.78 12.31 15.47
N ALA A 231 -28.64 11.93 16.06
CA ALA A 231 -27.98 12.76 17.07
C ALA A 231 -27.30 13.98 16.43
N SER A 232 -27.57 15.16 16.97
CA SER A 232 -26.95 16.43 16.58
C SER A 232 -25.74 16.78 17.43
N ASN A 233 -24.93 17.72 16.96
CA ASN A 233 -23.90 18.35 17.78
C ASN A 233 -24.58 19.31 18.76
N ILE A 234 -24.37 19.09 20.05
CA ILE A 234 -24.92 19.92 21.12
C ILE A 234 -23.80 20.82 21.63
N ALA A 235 -24.00 22.13 21.55
CA ALA A 235 -23.04 23.09 22.07
C ALA A 235 -22.88 22.94 23.59
N ILE A 236 -21.67 23.14 24.09
CA ILE A 236 -21.36 23.24 25.51
C ILE A 236 -21.15 24.71 25.83
N TYR A 237 -21.84 25.24 26.84
CA TYR A 237 -21.69 26.64 27.26
C TYR A 237 -21.03 26.80 28.63
N GLU A 238 -20.90 25.71 29.40
CA GLU A 238 -20.14 25.66 30.65
C GLU A 238 -19.70 24.21 30.89
N ALA A 239 -18.41 24.00 31.15
CA ALA A 239 -17.88 22.70 31.55
C ALA A 239 -16.73 22.91 32.55
N GLY A 240 -16.57 22.02 33.50
CA GLY A 240 -15.56 22.18 34.54
C GLY A 240 -16.03 21.61 35.85
N TRP A 241 -15.16 21.61 36.85
CA TRP A 241 -15.56 21.27 38.22
C TRP A 241 -15.67 22.50 39.12
N ARG A 242 -15.12 23.63 38.66
CA ARG A 242 -15.15 24.93 39.34
C ARG A 242 -15.48 26.08 38.38
N THR A 243 -15.84 27.23 38.95
CA THR A 243 -16.12 28.44 38.18
C THR A 243 -14.86 28.96 37.46
N THR A 244 -15.05 29.83 36.47
CA THR A 244 -13.97 30.40 35.63
C THR A 244 -12.96 31.24 36.39
N VAL A 245 -13.26 31.62 37.64
CA VAL A 245 -12.34 32.30 38.57
C VAL A 245 -11.15 31.40 38.92
N GLY A 246 -11.32 30.08 38.86
CA GLY A 246 -10.29 29.09 39.14
C GLY A 246 -9.96 28.93 40.62
N ALA A 247 -8.81 28.34 40.94
CA ALA A 247 -8.31 28.23 42.31
C ALA A 247 -7.71 29.55 42.79
N LEU A 248 -8.16 30.02 43.95
CA LEU A 248 -7.49 31.08 44.70
C LEU A 248 -6.57 30.48 45.75
N THR A 249 -5.44 31.15 45.99
CA THR A 249 -4.48 30.75 47.02
C THR A 249 -4.98 31.18 48.40
N ILE A 250 -4.97 30.26 49.36
CA ILE A 250 -5.25 30.55 50.77
C ILE A 250 -4.04 31.25 51.38
N ALA A 251 -4.25 32.33 52.11
CA ALA A 251 -3.16 33.12 52.68
C ALA A 251 -2.23 32.27 53.57
N SER A 252 -0.92 32.52 53.51
CA SER A 252 0.08 31.72 54.24
C SER A 252 0.18 32.08 55.73
N LYS A 253 0.95 31.27 56.46
CA LYS A 253 1.15 31.34 57.92
C LYS A 253 1.83 32.66 58.34
N ALA A 254 1.01 33.67 58.54
CA ALA A 254 1.24 34.99 59.15
C ALA A 254 -0.04 35.86 59.03
N ASN A 255 -0.92 35.55 58.06
CA ASN A 255 -2.10 36.34 57.69
C ASN A 255 -3.45 35.66 57.99
N SER A 256 -3.50 34.62 58.85
CA SER A 256 -4.74 33.89 59.20
C SER A 256 -5.53 33.37 57.99
N GLY A 257 -4.88 32.59 57.12
CA GLY A 257 -5.50 31.99 55.92
C GLY A 257 -6.69 31.08 56.23
N VAL A 258 -6.62 30.32 57.33
CA VAL A 258 -7.77 29.61 57.90
C VAL A 258 -7.76 29.85 59.40
N ASP A 259 -8.78 30.55 59.89
CA ASP A 259 -8.95 30.86 61.31
C ASP A 259 -10.43 31.18 61.57
N TRP A 260 -10.92 30.95 62.78
CA TRP A 260 -12.21 31.49 63.23
C TRP A 260 -12.05 32.83 63.96
N ARG A 261 -10.82 33.14 64.39
CA ARG A 261 -10.47 34.37 65.08
C ARG A 261 -10.07 35.41 64.04
N TRP A 262 -10.83 36.49 64.00
CA TRP A 262 -10.48 37.64 63.16
C TRP A 262 -9.53 38.58 63.89
N GLY A 263 -8.25 38.20 63.94
CA GLY A 263 -7.19 38.90 64.67
C GLY A 263 -6.88 38.24 66.02
N SER A 264 -5.99 38.87 66.80
CA SER A 264 -5.53 38.32 68.08
C SER A 264 -6.61 38.37 69.16
N SER A 265 -6.60 37.37 70.05
CA SER A 265 -7.35 37.41 71.30
C SER A 265 -6.81 38.53 72.19
N VAL A 266 -7.68 39.40 72.68
CA VAL A 266 -7.29 40.53 73.53
C VAL A 266 -7.72 40.26 74.97
N VAL A 267 -6.79 40.45 75.90
CA VAL A 267 -7.09 40.31 77.34
C VAL A 267 -8.00 41.45 77.77
N ILE A 268 -9.06 41.12 78.50
CA ILE A 268 -9.96 42.07 79.13
C ILE A 268 -9.38 42.42 80.50
N SER A 269 -9.08 43.70 80.72
CA SER A 269 -8.55 44.20 81.99
C SER A 269 -9.64 44.46 83.02
N SER A 270 -10.85 44.81 82.59
CA SER A 270 -12.02 44.92 83.46
C SER A 270 -13.35 44.91 82.71
N PHE A 271 -14.41 44.46 83.39
CA PHE A 271 -15.80 44.76 83.04
C PHE A 271 -16.35 45.76 84.05
N ALA A 272 -17.13 46.74 83.57
CA ALA A 272 -17.76 47.72 84.42
C ALA A 272 -19.21 47.96 84.01
N LYS A 273 -20.09 48.08 85.00
CA LYS A 273 -21.40 48.69 84.80
C LYS A 273 -21.21 50.21 84.68
N VAL A 274 -21.65 50.78 83.56
CA VAL A 274 -21.54 52.22 83.30
C VAL A 274 -22.91 52.73 82.87
N ASP A 275 -23.37 53.80 83.51
CA ASP A 275 -24.57 54.52 83.09
C ASP A 275 -24.23 55.46 81.95
N VAL A 276 -24.94 55.31 80.83
CA VAL A 276 -24.65 56.01 79.57
C VAL A 276 -25.90 56.74 79.11
N GLY A 277 -25.81 58.07 78.97
CA GLY A 277 -26.91 58.95 78.56
C GLY A 277 -26.78 60.36 79.16
N THR A 278 -27.75 61.23 78.91
CA THR A 278 -27.92 62.50 79.64
C THR A 278 -28.74 62.26 80.91
N THR A 279 -28.77 63.21 81.84
CA THR A 279 -29.43 63.10 83.16
C THR A 279 -30.91 62.65 83.12
N ALA A 280 -31.58 62.75 81.96
CA ALA A 280 -32.96 62.32 81.74
C ALA A 280 -33.12 60.94 81.03
N SER A 281 -32.04 60.27 80.62
CA SER A 281 -32.09 59.02 79.83
C SER A 281 -30.92 58.05 80.11
N THR A 282 -30.31 58.11 81.29
CA THR A 282 -29.22 57.20 81.67
C THR A 282 -29.68 55.74 81.66
N LYS A 283 -29.05 54.94 80.79
CA LYS A 283 -29.24 53.48 80.75
C LYS A 283 -27.92 52.79 81.04
N ALA A 284 -27.97 51.81 81.92
CA ALA A 284 -26.79 51.07 82.33
C ALA A 284 -26.36 50.06 81.26
N ARG A 285 -25.06 50.00 80.97
CA ARG A 285 -24.46 49.14 79.95
C ARG A 285 -23.23 48.41 80.52
N ILE A 286 -22.89 47.26 79.96
CA ILE A 286 -21.63 46.58 80.25
C ILE A 286 -20.54 47.19 79.38
N ARG A 287 -19.60 47.92 80.01
CA ARG A 287 -18.36 48.37 79.38
C ARG A 287 -17.28 47.30 79.54
N VAL A 288 -16.67 46.93 78.43
CA VAL A 288 -15.50 46.05 78.38
C VAL A 288 -14.26 46.94 78.20
N THR A 289 -13.29 46.80 79.10
CA THR A 289 -11.98 47.45 78.98
C THR A 289 -10.95 46.39 78.66
N THR A 290 -10.20 46.60 77.59
CA THR A 290 -9.13 45.70 77.13
C THR A 290 -7.77 46.20 77.58
N SER A 291 -6.80 45.29 77.75
CA SER A 291 -5.45 45.62 78.21
C SER A 291 -4.65 46.40 77.16
N THR A 292 -4.85 46.09 75.88
CA THR A 292 -4.25 46.75 74.71
C THR A 292 -5.32 47.32 73.79
N ASN A 293 -4.92 48.06 72.74
CA ASN A 293 -5.87 48.46 71.70
C ASN A 293 -6.53 47.20 71.11
N HIS A 294 -7.86 47.15 71.10
CA HIS A 294 -8.60 45.99 70.61
C HIS A 294 -8.88 46.04 69.11
N GLY A 295 -8.88 47.22 68.48
CA GLY A 295 -9.06 47.36 67.03
C GLY A 295 -10.42 46.91 66.50
N TYR A 296 -11.43 46.77 67.36
CA TYR A 296 -12.78 46.38 66.96
C TYR A 296 -13.56 47.60 66.46
N ALA A 297 -14.58 47.37 65.63
CA ALA A 297 -15.49 48.39 65.13
C ALA A 297 -16.92 48.14 65.63
N ASN A 298 -17.74 49.19 65.65
CA ASN A 298 -19.16 49.07 66.00
C ASN A 298 -19.86 48.03 65.11
N GLY A 299 -20.69 47.19 65.72
CA GLY A 299 -21.44 46.13 65.04
C GLY A 299 -20.69 44.80 64.87
N GLN A 300 -19.38 44.74 65.10
CA GLN A 300 -18.59 43.51 64.95
C GLN A 300 -18.93 42.47 66.01
N PHE A 301 -18.80 41.19 65.65
CA PHE A 301 -19.07 40.07 66.54
C PHE A 301 -17.87 39.75 67.43
N VAL A 302 -18.12 39.56 68.72
CA VAL A 302 -17.10 39.22 69.70
C VAL A 302 -17.58 38.11 70.63
N ARG A 303 -16.69 37.18 70.92
CA ARG A 303 -16.89 36.10 71.90
C ARG A 303 -16.07 36.41 73.14
N ILE A 304 -16.65 36.17 74.31
CA ILE A 304 -15.99 36.37 75.60
C ILE A 304 -15.68 35.01 76.23
N THR A 305 -14.50 34.88 76.81
CA THR A 305 -14.04 33.69 77.54
C THR A 305 -13.29 34.09 78.80
N GLY A 306 -13.26 33.22 79.82
CA GLY A 306 -12.51 33.44 81.06
C GLY A 306 -13.02 34.56 81.97
N ALA A 307 -14.24 35.08 81.75
CA ALA A 307 -14.91 36.00 82.67
C ALA A 307 -15.21 35.29 84.00
N THR A 308 -14.98 35.97 85.12
CA THR A 308 -15.22 35.45 86.47
C THR A 308 -16.10 36.42 87.26
N GLY A 309 -16.44 36.05 88.50
CA GLY A 309 -17.31 36.85 89.36
C GLY A 309 -18.74 36.91 88.81
N SER A 310 -19.36 38.09 88.82
CA SER A 310 -20.76 38.24 88.39
C SER A 310 -20.94 38.23 86.86
N TYR A 311 -19.86 38.14 86.08
CA TYR A 311 -19.89 38.19 84.61
C TYR A 311 -19.69 36.82 83.95
N THR A 312 -19.76 35.71 84.69
CA THR A 312 -19.53 34.35 84.16
C THR A 312 -20.49 33.96 83.04
N ASP A 313 -21.71 34.50 83.04
CA ASP A 313 -22.73 34.24 82.01
C ASP A 313 -22.35 34.82 80.65
N LEU A 314 -21.33 35.69 80.59
CA LEU A 314 -20.77 36.16 79.33
C LEU A 314 -19.91 35.12 78.63
N ASN A 315 -19.42 34.11 79.35
CA ASN A 315 -18.51 33.12 78.77
C ASN A 315 -19.19 32.28 77.70
N ASN A 316 -18.43 32.02 76.63
CA ASN A 316 -18.81 31.18 75.50
C ASN A 316 -20.02 31.69 74.69
N ASN A 317 -20.53 32.88 75.00
CA ASN A 317 -21.58 33.56 74.25
C ASN A 317 -20.99 34.59 73.26
N ILE A 318 -21.74 34.85 72.19
CA ILE A 318 -21.38 35.80 71.13
C ILE A 318 -22.19 37.08 71.31
N TYR A 319 -21.51 38.22 71.23
CA TYR A 319 -22.07 39.56 71.40
C TYR A 319 -21.68 40.45 70.24
N ARG A 320 -22.34 41.61 70.12
CA ARG A 320 -21.91 42.68 69.22
C ARG A 320 -21.18 43.77 69.98
N VAL A 321 -20.14 44.30 69.35
CA VAL A 321 -19.45 45.52 69.79
C VAL A 321 -20.38 46.70 69.58
N GLY A 322 -20.71 47.42 70.63
CA GLY A 322 -21.52 48.63 70.59
C GLY A 322 -20.69 49.85 70.92
N TYR A 323 -20.70 50.84 70.03
CA TYR A 323 -20.15 52.17 70.28
C TYR A 323 -21.25 53.18 70.56
N ASN A 324 -21.02 54.03 71.54
CA ASN A 324 -21.92 55.09 71.91
C ASN A 324 -21.52 56.42 71.24
N THR A 325 -22.33 56.96 70.34
CA THR A 325 -22.01 58.21 69.61
C THR A 325 -22.30 59.49 70.41
N ASN A 326 -22.98 59.40 71.55
CA ASN A 326 -23.52 60.56 72.29
C ASN A 326 -22.83 60.84 73.64
N SER A 327 -21.67 60.24 73.93
CA SER A 327 -20.88 60.54 75.14
C SER A 327 -19.38 60.59 74.81
N PRO A 328 -18.71 61.75 74.97
CA PRO A 328 -17.31 61.95 74.55
C PRO A 328 -16.26 61.08 75.25
N GLU A 329 -16.61 60.39 76.35
CA GLU A 329 -15.65 59.62 77.17
C GLU A 329 -15.74 58.10 77.02
N SER A 330 -16.51 57.58 76.06
CA SER A 330 -17.04 56.21 76.21
C SER A 330 -16.56 55.16 75.21
N ASN A 331 -16.06 55.52 74.03
CA ASN A 331 -15.38 54.56 73.14
C ASN A 331 -13.95 55.03 72.92
N THR A 332 -13.02 54.29 73.47
CA THR A 332 -11.59 54.45 73.19
C THR A 332 -11.14 53.26 72.37
N ASN A 333 -9.90 53.29 71.90
CA ASN A 333 -9.28 52.11 71.30
C ASN A 333 -9.16 50.91 72.27
N LYS A 334 -9.44 51.09 73.57
CA LYS A 334 -9.44 50.05 74.60
C LYS A 334 -10.82 49.73 75.19
N THR A 335 -11.86 50.50 74.87
CA THR A 335 -13.17 50.37 75.53
C THR A 335 -14.33 50.29 74.55
N PHE A 336 -15.21 49.32 74.76
CA PHE A 336 -16.46 49.15 74.00
C PHE A 336 -17.58 48.62 74.90
N TYR A 337 -18.82 48.62 74.40
CA TYR A 337 -19.98 48.11 75.12
C TYR A 337 -20.55 46.85 74.47
N LEU A 338 -21.22 46.00 75.25
CA LEU A 338 -21.85 44.78 74.72
C LEU A 338 -23.30 44.99 74.29
N ARG A 339 -23.60 44.66 73.03
CA ARG A 339 -24.96 44.51 72.48
C ARG A 339 -25.29 43.04 72.28
N LYS A 340 -26.59 42.74 72.28
CA LYS A 340 -27.10 41.41 71.93
C LYS A 340 -26.73 41.06 70.48
N LEU A 341 -26.63 39.75 70.21
CA LEU A 341 -26.21 39.22 68.91
C LEU A 341 -27.10 39.69 67.74
N ASP A 342 -28.40 39.80 67.97
CA ASP A 342 -29.42 40.25 67.01
C ASP A 342 -29.48 41.79 66.90
N ASP A 343 -28.62 42.50 67.62
CA ASP A 343 -28.61 43.97 67.74
C ASP A 343 -29.87 44.57 68.39
N SER A 344 -30.80 43.77 68.92
CA SER A 344 -32.10 44.23 69.44
C SER A 344 -31.99 45.11 70.70
N GLY A 345 -30.84 45.12 71.36
CA GLY A 345 -30.58 45.96 72.53
C GLY A 345 -29.22 45.73 73.18
N TRP A 346 -29.02 46.39 74.32
CA TRP A 346 -27.83 46.23 75.16
C TRP A 346 -27.92 44.94 75.99
N VAL A 347 -26.78 44.31 76.28
CA VAL A 347 -26.74 43.12 77.14
C VAL A 347 -27.12 43.50 78.57
N ALA A 348 -27.97 42.69 79.19
CA ALA A 348 -28.40 42.91 80.57
C ALA A 348 -27.21 42.77 81.53
N GLN A 349 -27.08 43.72 82.45
CA GLN A 349 -26.01 43.73 83.43
C GLN A 349 -26.28 42.75 84.59
N PRO A 350 -25.24 42.11 85.13
CA PRO A 350 -25.37 41.35 86.36
C PRO A 350 -25.54 42.28 87.57
N SER A 351 -26.00 41.72 88.69
CA SER A 351 -26.26 42.46 89.94
C SER A 351 -24.99 42.77 90.76
N GLY A 352 -23.85 42.12 90.50
CA GLY A 352 -22.57 42.36 91.19
C GLY A 352 -21.47 42.97 90.29
N SER A 353 -20.34 43.39 90.90
CA SER A 353 -19.33 44.26 90.25
C SER A 353 -17.89 43.73 90.19
N THR A 354 -17.63 42.48 90.58
CA THR A 354 -16.27 41.92 90.52
C THR A 354 -16.03 41.26 89.16
N ALA A 355 -15.05 41.75 88.42
CA ALA A 355 -14.65 41.20 87.13
C ALA A 355 -13.12 41.11 86.99
N SER A 356 -12.67 40.06 86.31
CA SER A 356 -11.32 39.48 86.39
C SER A 356 -10.29 40.10 85.43
N GLY A 357 -9.01 39.94 85.78
CA GLY A 357 -7.83 40.17 84.91
C GLY A 357 -7.37 38.95 84.09
N THR A 358 -8.21 37.92 83.94
CA THR A 358 -7.96 36.68 83.17
C THR A 358 -8.94 36.46 82.02
N ALA A 359 -9.93 37.34 81.84
CA ALA A 359 -10.89 37.23 80.76
C ALA A 359 -10.29 37.67 79.42
N ALA A 360 -10.82 37.16 78.32
CA ALA A 360 -10.38 37.49 76.98
C ALA A 360 -11.58 37.67 76.05
N VAL A 361 -11.41 38.57 75.08
CA VAL A 361 -12.35 38.79 73.99
C VAL A 361 -11.70 38.41 72.67
N GLN A 362 -12.44 37.72 71.82
CA GLN A 362 -12.02 37.34 70.48
C GLN A 362 -13.03 37.87 69.46
N ARG A 363 -12.55 38.49 68.38
CA ARG A 363 -13.42 38.89 67.28
C ARG A 363 -13.74 37.70 66.39
N CYS A 364 -15.00 37.57 66.03
CA CYS A 364 -15.50 36.56 65.11
C CYS A 364 -15.75 37.17 63.73
N TYR A 365 -15.65 36.32 62.71
CA TYR A 365 -15.93 36.69 61.33
C TYR A 365 -17.43 36.88 61.07
N ASP A 366 -18.28 36.01 61.62
CA ASP A 366 -19.74 36.11 61.50
C ASP A 366 -20.45 35.93 62.85
N SER A 367 -21.79 35.98 62.82
CA SER A 367 -22.65 35.88 64.00
C SER A 367 -22.62 34.52 64.70
N ALA A 368 -22.09 33.48 64.04
CA ALA A 368 -21.95 32.14 64.59
C ALA A 368 -20.50 31.80 64.97
N CYS A 369 -19.55 32.72 64.75
CA CYS A 369 -18.12 32.47 64.89
C CYS A 369 -17.65 31.26 64.07
N ASN A 370 -18.19 31.09 62.86
CA ASN A 370 -17.75 30.03 61.96
C ASN A 370 -16.27 30.19 61.56
N VAL A 371 -15.64 29.08 61.17
CA VAL A 371 -14.29 29.09 60.57
C VAL A 371 -14.28 29.94 59.30
N GLY A 372 -13.39 30.93 59.26
CA GLY A 372 -13.13 31.78 58.11
C GLY A 372 -11.95 31.28 57.27
N VAL A 373 -12.05 31.47 55.95
CA VAL A 373 -10.99 31.18 54.98
C VAL A 373 -10.65 32.47 54.24
N THR A 374 -9.43 32.96 54.46
CA THR A 374 -8.88 34.18 53.87
C THR A 374 -8.01 33.83 52.67
N THR A 375 -8.35 34.36 51.49
CA THR A 375 -7.55 34.18 50.27
C THR A 375 -6.67 35.38 49.97
N THR A 376 -5.65 35.18 49.13
CA THR A 376 -4.75 36.27 48.69
C THR A 376 -5.44 37.32 47.82
N SER A 377 -6.61 37.02 47.27
CA SER A 377 -7.44 37.90 46.45
C SER A 377 -8.92 37.64 46.73
N ALA A 378 -9.79 38.62 46.48
CA ALA A 378 -11.23 38.43 46.61
C ALA A 378 -11.75 37.38 45.61
N PHE A 379 -12.74 36.60 46.03
CA PHE A 379 -13.56 35.83 45.10
C PHE A 379 -14.52 36.76 44.35
N THR A 380 -14.50 36.70 43.03
CA THR A 380 -15.49 37.39 42.20
C THR A 380 -16.69 36.48 42.00
N GLY A 381 -17.81 36.76 42.66
CA GLY A 381 -19.08 36.05 42.46
C GLY A 381 -19.47 35.04 43.54
N LEU A 382 -18.58 34.71 44.48
CA LEU A 382 -18.89 33.85 45.61
C LEU A 382 -19.89 34.53 46.57
N ALA A 383 -20.91 33.78 47.00
CA ALA A 383 -21.97 34.22 47.89
C ALA A 383 -22.33 33.15 48.93
N ALA A 384 -23.06 33.57 49.96
CA ALA A 384 -23.65 32.65 50.93
C ALA A 384 -24.51 31.58 50.24
N GLY A 385 -24.33 30.32 50.64
CA GLY A 385 -24.99 29.16 50.06
C GLY A 385 -24.23 28.49 48.92
N ASN A 386 -23.21 29.12 48.32
CA ASN A 386 -22.34 28.47 47.33
C ASN A 386 -21.47 27.39 47.98
N TYR A 387 -20.88 26.52 47.14
CA TYR A 387 -20.05 25.42 47.58
C TYR A 387 -18.60 25.64 47.15
N VAL A 388 -17.66 25.34 48.04
CA VAL A 388 -16.23 25.48 47.76
C VAL A 388 -15.50 24.17 48.04
N ASN A 389 -14.43 23.94 47.28
CA ASN A 389 -13.46 22.87 47.52
C ASN A 389 -12.15 23.49 48.03
N VAL A 390 -11.74 23.09 49.22
CA VAL A 390 -10.50 23.51 49.88
C VAL A 390 -9.51 22.35 49.84
N MET A 391 -8.28 22.61 49.40
CA MET A 391 -7.23 21.60 49.28
C MET A 391 -5.87 22.14 49.70
N GLY A 392 -5.01 21.25 50.19
CA GLY A 392 -3.60 21.56 50.46
C GLY A 392 -3.36 22.47 51.66
N VAL A 393 -4.37 22.70 52.51
CA VAL A 393 -4.20 23.45 53.76
C VAL A 393 -3.36 22.62 54.72
N SER A 394 -2.27 23.23 55.19
CA SER A 394 -1.39 22.64 56.19
C SER A 394 -1.69 23.23 57.58
N GLY A 395 -1.61 22.40 58.63
CA GLY A 395 -1.85 22.81 60.02
C GLY A 395 -3.30 22.68 60.51
N PHE A 396 -4.27 22.49 59.61
CA PHE A 396 -5.65 22.12 59.95
C PHE A 396 -6.24 21.21 58.87
N ASN A 397 -5.84 19.94 58.87
CA ASN A 397 -6.14 19.03 57.75
C ASN A 397 -7.64 18.74 57.56
N ALA A 398 -8.46 18.92 58.60
CA ALA A 398 -9.90 18.67 58.56
C ALA A 398 -10.66 19.58 57.59
N ILE A 399 -10.10 20.74 57.21
CA ILE A 399 -10.70 21.62 56.18
C ILE A 399 -10.48 21.13 54.77
N ASN A 400 -9.49 20.27 54.54
CA ASN A 400 -9.24 19.78 53.21
C ASN A 400 -10.38 18.85 52.81
N ASN A 401 -11.09 19.23 51.75
CA ASN A 401 -12.16 18.41 51.22
C ASN A 401 -11.60 17.08 50.69
N THR A 402 -12.34 16.01 50.99
CA THR A 402 -12.24 14.73 50.28
C THR A 402 -12.85 14.86 48.88
N ASP A 403 -13.03 13.74 48.20
CA ASP A 403 -13.35 13.72 46.77
C ASP A 403 -14.80 14.08 46.41
N ILE A 404 -15.70 13.99 47.38
CA ILE A 404 -17.14 14.28 47.21
C ILE A 404 -17.69 15.24 48.26
N THR A 405 -16.83 15.68 49.19
CA THR A 405 -17.22 16.64 50.23
C THR A 405 -16.93 18.03 49.76
N THR A 406 -17.83 18.96 50.04
CA THR A 406 -17.70 20.38 49.75
C THR A 406 -18.05 21.15 51.02
N TRP A 407 -17.57 22.38 51.11
CA TRP A 407 -17.99 23.29 52.17
C TRP A 407 -19.02 24.26 51.62
N GLN A 408 -20.14 24.41 52.32
CA GLN A 408 -21.10 25.46 52.00
C GLN A 408 -20.63 26.78 52.64
N VAL A 409 -20.67 27.86 51.88
CA VAL A 409 -20.34 29.21 52.35
C VAL A 409 -21.48 29.74 53.24
N ALA A 410 -21.17 30.17 54.45
CA ALA A 410 -22.12 30.82 55.36
C ALA A 410 -22.28 32.31 55.04
N ASP A 411 -21.16 33.02 54.92
CA ASP A 411 -21.13 34.45 54.62
C ASP A 411 -19.85 34.83 53.86
N VAL A 412 -19.89 35.92 53.10
CA VAL A 412 -18.76 36.46 52.33
C VAL A 412 -18.50 37.89 52.79
N MET A 413 -17.37 38.09 53.46
CA MET A 413 -17.02 39.40 54.00
C MET A 413 -16.33 40.25 52.93
N SER A 414 -17.12 41.14 52.34
CA SER A 414 -16.75 42.01 51.22
C SER A 414 -15.52 42.89 51.45
N SER A 415 -15.11 43.12 52.71
CA SER A 415 -13.96 43.96 53.08
C SER A 415 -12.65 43.20 53.34
N THR A 416 -12.64 41.86 53.32
CA THR A 416 -11.47 41.07 53.81
C THR A 416 -11.04 39.87 52.97
N ASN A 417 -11.46 39.72 51.71
CA ASN A 417 -11.15 38.53 50.87
C ASN A 417 -11.41 37.20 51.63
N THR A 418 -12.38 37.20 52.55
CA THR A 418 -12.61 36.11 53.49
C THR A 418 -14.06 35.68 53.42
N PHE A 419 -14.30 34.38 53.45
CA PHE A 419 -15.64 33.80 53.60
C PHE A 419 -15.65 32.85 54.80
N THR A 420 -16.82 32.58 55.38
CA THR A 420 -16.97 31.59 56.46
C THR A 420 -17.66 30.32 55.98
N ILE A 421 -17.36 29.20 56.64
CA ILE A 421 -17.95 27.89 56.33
C ILE A 421 -19.16 27.63 57.21
N ALA A 422 -20.29 27.26 56.61
CA ALA A 422 -21.53 27.00 57.31
C ALA A 422 -21.45 25.80 58.27
N ASN A 423 -22.09 25.95 59.43
CA ASN A 423 -22.22 24.94 60.48
C ASN A 423 -20.87 24.44 61.02
N TRP A 424 -19.85 25.28 61.01
CA TRP A 424 -18.53 24.90 61.47
C TRP A 424 -18.03 25.80 62.59
N ASP A 425 -18.44 25.43 63.82
CA ASP A 425 -18.18 26.14 65.07
C ASP A 425 -16.67 26.28 65.32
N GLY A 426 -16.13 27.43 64.99
CA GLY A 426 -14.71 27.75 65.15
C GLY A 426 -14.17 27.56 66.57
N PRO A 427 -14.85 28.08 67.61
CA PRO A 427 -14.53 27.82 69.00
C PRO A 427 -14.27 26.36 69.40
N SER A 428 -15.03 25.40 68.84
CA SER A 428 -14.84 23.97 69.13
C SER A 428 -13.50 23.41 68.62
N GLN A 429 -12.85 24.10 67.69
CA GLN A 429 -11.63 23.67 67.02
C GLN A 429 -10.34 24.20 67.67
N GLY A 430 -10.44 25.05 68.71
CA GLY A 430 -9.27 25.58 69.43
C GLY A 430 -8.55 26.72 68.70
N ALA A 431 -7.28 26.99 69.05
CA ALA A 431 -6.48 27.99 68.35
C ALA A 431 -5.97 27.42 67.02
N MET A 432 -6.30 28.08 65.91
CA MET A 432 -5.93 27.63 64.57
C MET A 432 -4.97 28.64 63.92
N SER A 433 -3.90 28.12 63.33
CA SER A 433 -3.00 28.91 62.48
C SER A 433 -2.60 28.02 61.31
N ALA A 434 -3.56 27.88 60.39
CA ALA A 434 -3.42 27.07 59.18
C ALA A 434 -3.42 27.99 57.96
N GLY A 435 -2.72 27.56 56.93
CA GLY A 435 -2.54 28.34 55.71
C GLY A 435 -1.82 27.52 54.65
N ALA A 436 -1.55 28.18 53.52
CA ALA A 436 -1.25 27.51 52.25
C ALA A 436 -2.42 26.66 51.74
N GLY A 437 -2.31 26.20 50.49
CA GLY A 437 -3.40 25.51 49.80
C GLY A 437 -4.23 26.43 48.92
N THR A 438 -5.28 25.86 48.35
CA THR A 438 -6.16 26.52 47.39
C THR A 438 -7.61 26.28 47.72
N VAL A 439 -8.44 27.25 47.35
CA VAL A 439 -9.89 27.12 47.39
C VAL A 439 -10.47 27.42 46.02
N SER A 440 -11.44 26.62 45.59
CA SER A 440 -12.15 26.77 44.32
C SER A 440 -13.65 26.76 44.57
N GLU A 441 -14.38 27.68 43.97
CA GLU A 441 -15.85 27.66 43.95
C GLU A 441 -16.33 26.57 42.99
N CYS A 442 -17.17 25.67 43.47
CA CYS A 442 -17.66 24.55 42.70
C CYS A 442 -18.92 24.88 41.93
N LEU A 443 -19.05 24.30 40.73
CA LEU A 443 -20.24 24.48 39.89
C LEU A 443 -21.47 23.77 40.45
N ASP A 444 -21.27 22.75 41.30
CA ASP A 444 -22.30 21.98 41.95
C ASP A 444 -21.90 21.59 43.38
N ALA A 445 -22.88 21.16 44.19
CA ALA A 445 -22.71 20.83 45.60
C ALA A 445 -21.75 19.65 45.87
N THR A 446 -21.37 18.89 44.86
CA THR A 446 -20.46 17.75 44.92
C THR A 446 -19.12 18.00 44.22
N CYS A 447 -18.90 19.18 43.63
CA CYS A 447 -17.71 19.54 42.83
C CYS A 447 -17.36 18.48 41.76
N ARG A 448 -18.37 17.87 41.13
CA ARG A 448 -18.13 16.95 40.01
C ARG A 448 -17.82 17.76 38.76
N TYR A 449 -17.19 17.11 37.79
CA TYR A 449 -17.02 17.74 36.49
C TYR A 449 -18.37 17.84 35.81
N THR A 450 -18.93 19.04 35.83
CA THR A 450 -20.24 19.38 35.31
C THR A 450 -20.09 19.80 33.85
N VAL A 451 -20.97 19.33 32.98
CA VAL A 451 -21.10 19.79 31.60
C VAL A 451 -22.51 20.30 31.40
N LYS A 452 -22.63 21.56 30.98
CA LYS A 452 -23.89 22.24 30.69
C LYS A 452 -24.03 22.53 29.20
N THR A 453 -25.16 22.11 28.64
CA THR A 453 -25.41 22.10 27.19
C THR A 453 -26.36 23.20 26.73
N GLY A 454 -26.16 23.70 25.51
CA GLY A 454 -26.91 24.79 24.90
C GLY A 454 -26.14 26.11 24.94
N THR A 455 -26.83 27.20 25.28
CA THR A 455 -26.22 28.49 25.63
C THR A 455 -26.65 28.87 27.05
N ALA A 456 -25.94 29.81 27.68
CA ALA A 456 -26.31 30.28 29.03
C ALA A 456 -27.75 30.83 29.09
N SER A 457 -28.24 31.45 28.01
CA SER A 457 -29.61 31.98 27.91
C SER A 457 -30.63 30.94 27.42
N THR A 458 -30.18 29.86 26.80
CA THR A 458 -31.04 28.85 26.18
C THR A 458 -30.44 27.47 26.40
N PRO A 459 -30.57 26.89 27.61
CA PRO A 459 -30.10 25.56 27.90
C PRO A 459 -30.80 24.54 27.01
N VAL A 460 -30.05 23.57 26.48
CA VAL A 460 -30.55 22.54 25.59
C VAL A 460 -30.57 21.21 26.33
N ASN A 461 -31.71 20.54 26.36
CA ASN A 461 -31.79 19.18 26.89
C ASN A 461 -30.97 18.24 26.01
N HIS A 462 -29.99 17.57 26.60
CA HIS A 462 -29.07 16.72 25.85
C HIS A 462 -29.63 15.31 25.60
N GLY A 463 -30.63 14.87 26.36
CA GLY A 463 -31.30 13.57 26.18
C GLY A 463 -30.41 12.34 26.42
N PHE A 464 -29.32 12.50 27.17
CA PHE A 464 -28.38 11.40 27.46
C PHE A 464 -28.85 10.59 28.67
N SER A 465 -28.48 9.32 28.68
CA SER A 465 -28.68 8.35 29.77
C SER A 465 -27.36 7.89 30.36
N THR A 466 -27.38 7.24 31.52
CA THR A 466 -26.16 6.73 32.18
C THR A 466 -25.48 5.58 31.42
N THR A 467 -26.15 4.99 30.44
CA THR A 467 -25.59 3.95 29.56
C THR A 467 -24.96 4.53 28.29
N ASP A 468 -25.04 5.84 28.08
CA ASP A 468 -24.54 6.47 26.87
C ASP A 468 -23.05 6.79 26.96
N PHE A 469 -22.39 6.58 25.83
CA PHE A 469 -21.05 7.08 25.57
C PHE A 469 -21.18 8.38 24.76
N VAL A 470 -20.51 9.43 25.21
CA VAL A 470 -20.49 10.73 24.54
C VAL A 470 -19.06 11.12 24.15
N ALA A 471 -18.93 11.75 22.99
CA ALA A 471 -17.72 12.46 22.63
C ALA A 471 -17.83 13.91 23.10
N ILE A 472 -16.71 14.50 23.50
CA ILE A 472 -16.57 15.92 23.76
C ILE A 472 -15.38 16.41 22.93
N TRP A 473 -15.56 17.47 22.14
CA TRP A 473 -14.51 17.98 21.26
C TRP A 473 -14.61 19.49 21.08
N GLY A 474 -13.58 20.07 20.47
CA GLY A 474 -13.56 21.49 20.11
C GLY A 474 -13.48 22.44 21.30
N MET A 475 -13.16 21.91 22.49
CA MET A 475 -12.97 22.72 23.68
C MET A 475 -11.52 23.18 23.81
N THR A 476 -11.32 24.40 24.29
CA THR A 476 -10.04 24.87 24.79
C THR A 476 -10.01 24.65 26.30
N GLU A 477 -8.98 23.97 26.80
CA GLU A 477 -8.84 23.65 28.22
C GLU A 477 -7.60 24.31 28.84
N GLY A 478 -7.52 24.34 30.16
CA GLY A 478 -6.30 24.72 30.85
C GLY A 478 -6.23 24.23 32.30
N GLY A 479 -5.06 24.41 32.89
CA GLY A 479 -4.73 23.91 34.22
C GLY A 479 -4.00 22.56 34.18
N SER A 480 -3.94 21.90 35.33
CA SER A 480 -3.39 20.55 35.46
C SER A 480 -4.54 19.55 35.68
N GLY A 481 -4.45 18.37 35.08
CA GLY A 481 -5.50 17.35 35.14
C GLY A 481 -5.60 16.55 33.85
N LYS A 482 -6.60 15.67 33.79
CA LYS A 482 -7.01 14.92 32.60
C LYS A 482 -7.79 15.84 31.69
N SER A 483 -7.41 15.90 30.42
CA SER A 483 -8.18 16.63 29.43
C SER A 483 -9.53 15.93 29.18
N ALA A 484 -10.63 16.67 29.19
CA ALA A 484 -11.93 16.13 28.74
C ALA A 484 -12.01 16.12 27.20
N VAL A 485 -11.22 16.98 26.53
CA VAL A 485 -10.78 16.83 25.13
C VAL A 485 -9.54 15.94 25.07
N SER A 486 -9.65 14.73 25.58
CA SER A 486 -8.52 13.82 25.55
C SER A 486 -8.19 13.36 24.11
N ALA A 487 -7.04 12.68 23.99
CA ALA A 487 -6.48 12.18 22.74
C ALA A 487 -7.49 11.40 21.85
N LEU A 488 -7.07 11.06 20.63
CA LEU A 488 -7.86 10.26 19.69
C LEU A 488 -8.66 9.13 20.40
N ASN A 489 -9.97 9.08 20.13
CA ASN A 489 -10.96 8.10 20.62
C ASN A 489 -11.32 8.15 22.09
N THR A 490 -11.09 9.26 22.78
CA THR A 490 -11.62 9.36 24.13
C THR A 490 -13.11 9.61 24.15
N THR A 491 -13.79 8.75 24.89
CA THR A 491 -15.23 8.74 25.06
C THR A 491 -15.54 8.78 26.54
N TRP A 492 -16.69 9.35 26.89
CA TRP A 492 -17.09 9.52 28.27
C TRP A 492 -18.41 8.84 28.53
N THR A 493 -18.48 8.06 29.60
CA THR A 493 -19.76 7.62 30.17
C THR A 493 -20.43 8.77 30.89
N VAL A 494 -21.73 8.93 30.72
CA VAL A 494 -22.47 10.03 31.36
C VAL A 494 -22.91 9.64 32.78
N ALA A 495 -22.66 10.51 33.77
CA ALA A 495 -23.12 10.34 35.14
C ALA A 495 -24.24 11.35 35.48
N ASN A 496 -25.26 10.90 36.21
CA ASN A 496 -26.42 11.69 36.68
C ASN A 496 -26.96 12.72 35.66
N PRO A 497 -27.27 12.30 34.41
CA PRO A 497 -27.82 13.21 33.41
C PRO A 497 -29.19 13.75 33.82
N SER A 498 -29.40 15.06 33.69
CA SER A 498 -30.67 15.73 33.94
C SER A 498 -30.82 17.00 33.12
N GLY A 499 -31.76 16.99 32.16
CA GLY A 499 -32.07 18.16 31.33
C GLY A 499 -30.85 18.61 30.52
N SER A 500 -30.33 19.80 30.83
CA SER A 500 -29.17 20.40 30.15
C SER A 500 -27.86 20.18 30.90
N ILE A 501 -27.82 19.30 31.90
CA ILE A 501 -26.66 19.10 32.77
C ILE A 501 -26.35 17.61 32.86
N PHE A 502 -25.09 17.27 32.67
CA PHE A 502 -24.57 15.95 32.98
C PHE A 502 -23.17 16.02 33.58
N TYR A 503 -22.69 14.90 34.12
CA TYR A 503 -21.40 14.85 34.80
C TYR A 503 -20.46 13.83 34.15
N LEU A 504 -19.16 14.10 34.18
CA LEU A 504 -18.14 13.08 33.87
C LEU A 504 -17.89 12.19 35.11
N PRO A 505 -17.47 10.92 34.93
CA PRO A 505 -17.23 10.01 36.03
C PRO A 505 -16.03 10.46 36.89
N GLY A 506 -15.90 9.93 38.09
CA GLY A 506 -14.75 10.24 38.96
C GLY A 506 -14.84 11.62 39.62
N LYS A 507 -13.68 12.19 39.97
CA LYS A 507 -13.56 13.42 40.76
C LYS A 507 -13.40 14.61 39.83
N GLY A 508 -14.15 15.69 40.05
CA GLY A 508 -14.08 16.86 39.17
C GLY A 508 -12.68 17.45 39.04
N LYS A 509 -11.96 17.55 40.16
CA LYS A 509 -10.56 18.03 40.23
C LYS A 509 -9.53 17.21 39.44
N ASP A 510 -9.87 16.00 39.02
CA ASP A 510 -8.98 15.19 38.19
C ASP A 510 -8.98 15.66 36.73
N TYR A 511 -9.85 16.62 36.37
CA TYR A 511 -10.05 17.10 35.01
C TYR A 511 -9.56 18.54 34.83
N MET A 512 -9.16 18.88 33.60
CA MET A 512 -8.84 20.25 33.21
C MET A 512 -10.10 21.11 33.10
N ASP A 513 -9.99 22.38 33.52
CA ASP A 513 -11.08 23.31 33.40
C ASP A 513 -11.24 23.80 31.95
N TRP A 514 -12.48 24.03 31.59
CA TRP A 514 -12.83 24.53 30.28
C TRP A 514 -12.67 26.05 30.20
N LYS A 515 -12.14 26.54 29.08
CA LYS A 515 -12.00 27.97 28.81
C LYS A 515 -13.02 28.49 27.81
N SER A 516 -13.19 27.79 26.68
CA SER A 516 -14.09 28.22 25.60
C SER A 516 -14.27 27.15 24.51
N GLY A 517 -15.34 27.29 23.72
CA GLY A 517 -15.68 26.42 22.56
C GLY A 517 -16.06 25.01 22.97
N GLY A 518 -16.80 24.25 22.19
CA GLY A 518 -17.08 22.88 22.61
C GLY A 518 -18.38 22.34 22.12
N SER A 519 -18.39 21.04 21.92
CA SER A 519 -19.60 20.32 21.56
C SER A 519 -19.54 18.91 22.11
N THR A 520 -20.73 18.35 22.31
CA THR A 520 -20.91 16.95 22.66
C THR A 520 -21.99 16.31 21.81
N ALA A 521 -21.89 15.00 21.63
CA ALA A 521 -22.94 14.19 21.03
C ALA A 521 -22.79 12.73 21.45
N ARG A 522 -23.90 12.00 21.38
CA ARG A 522 -23.96 10.57 21.68
C ARG A 522 -23.28 9.75 20.58
N CYS A 523 -22.37 8.88 21.00
CA CYS A 523 -21.64 7.99 20.12
C CYS A 523 -22.41 6.71 19.82
N GLN A 524 -22.26 6.22 18.60
CA GLN A 524 -22.84 4.94 18.20
C GLN A 524 -22.12 3.75 18.84
N LEU A 525 -20.81 3.87 19.04
CA LEU A 525 -19.95 2.87 19.65
C LEU A 525 -19.28 3.44 20.90
N ALA A 526 -18.89 2.57 21.82
CA ALA A 526 -18.16 2.97 23.02
C ALA A 526 -16.82 3.66 22.73
N SER A 527 -16.22 3.44 21.54
CA SER A 527 -15.00 4.11 21.09
C SER A 527 -15.23 5.41 20.30
N CYS A 528 -16.49 5.73 19.95
CA CYS A 528 -16.83 6.79 19.01
C CYS A 528 -16.07 6.71 17.67
N ASN A 529 -15.58 5.52 17.30
CA ASN A 529 -14.97 5.30 15.99
C ASN A 529 -16.00 5.52 14.89
N THR A 530 -15.58 6.17 13.83
CA THR A 530 -16.38 6.40 12.63
C THR A 530 -16.65 5.06 11.94
N ARG A 531 -17.93 4.85 11.61
CA ARG A 531 -18.38 3.74 10.78
C ARG A 531 -18.70 4.26 9.39
N ILE A 532 -18.22 3.58 8.37
CA ILE A 532 -18.57 3.84 6.97
C ILE A 532 -19.35 2.66 6.39
N THR A 533 -20.34 2.93 5.54
CA THR A 533 -21.09 1.92 4.81
C THR A 533 -20.58 1.88 3.37
N VAL A 534 -20.03 0.75 2.94
CA VAL A 534 -19.47 0.56 1.60
C VAL A 534 -20.39 -0.29 0.71
N GLY A 535 -20.32 -0.11 -0.61
CA GLY A 535 -21.11 -0.89 -1.58
C GLY A 535 -20.84 -2.41 -1.51
N ALA A 536 -21.93 -3.19 -1.66
CA ALA A 536 -21.96 -4.65 -1.43
C ALA A 536 -21.46 -5.53 -2.60
N SER A 537 -21.05 -4.97 -3.74
CA SER A 537 -20.63 -5.78 -4.89
C SER A 537 -19.31 -6.49 -4.61
N THR A 538 -19.36 -7.80 -4.46
CA THR A 538 -18.31 -8.75 -4.04
C THR A 538 -16.86 -8.48 -4.50
N PRO A 539 -15.86 -8.96 -3.75
CA PRO A 539 -16.00 -9.64 -2.47
C PRO A 539 -15.71 -8.67 -1.32
N ALA A 540 -16.71 -8.48 -0.46
CA ALA A 540 -16.45 -8.14 0.94
C ALA A 540 -15.69 -9.29 1.67
N SER A 541 -15.38 -10.40 0.98
CA SER A 541 -14.61 -11.53 1.52
C SER A 541 -13.09 -11.36 1.44
N THR A 542 -12.57 -10.27 0.89
CA THR A 542 -11.11 -9.99 0.89
C THR A 542 -10.67 -9.03 1.99
N LEU A 543 -11.61 -8.28 2.59
CA LEU A 543 -11.30 -7.38 3.71
C LEU A 543 -11.56 -8.09 5.04
N SER A 544 -10.56 -8.07 5.89
CA SER A 544 -10.57 -8.63 7.23
C SER A 544 -10.38 -7.53 8.28
N VAL A 545 -10.79 -7.83 9.52
CA VAL A 545 -10.39 -7.00 10.66
C VAL A 545 -8.87 -6.97 10.74
N GLY A 546 -8.30 -5.77 10.87
CA GLY A 546 -6.87 -5.52 10.83
C GLY A 546 -6.37 -5.00 9.49
N ASP A 547 -7.11 -5.17 8.39
CA ASP A 547 -6.70 -4.67 7.08
C ASP A 547 -6.72 -3.13 7.04
N LEU A 548 -5.88 -2.57 6.18
CA LEU A 548 -5.84 -1.15 5.90
C LEU A 548 -6.74 -0.84 4.69
N ILE A 549 -7.35 0.34 4.70
CA ILE A 549 -8.09 0.91 3.57
C ILE A 549 -7.75 2.38 3.39
N GLU A 550 -7.87 2.87 2.16
CA GLU A 550 -7.80 4.29 1.84
C GLU A 550 -9.20 4.82 1.52
N VAL A 551 -9.64 5.83 2.25
CA VAL A 551 -10.90 6.53 2.05
C VAL A 551 -10.63 7.88 1.39
N SER A 552 -11.37 8.22 0.34
CA SER A 552 -11.23 9.52 -0.34
C SER A 552 -12.56 10.02 -0.89
N GLY A 553 -12.66 11.32 -1.15
CA GLY A 553 -13.81 11.93 -1.82
C GLY A 553 -15.09 12.09 -0.98
N VAL A 554 -15.12 11.71 0.29
CA VAL A 554 -16.26 11.90 1.19
C VAL A 554 -16.52 13.39 1.40
N LYS A 555 -17.79 13.82 1.25
CA LYS A 555 -18.22 15.20 1.48
C LYS A 555 -18.93 15.35 2.83
N GLY A 556 -18.80 16.54 3.42
CA GLY A 556 -19.37 16.90 4.72
C GLY A 556 -18.53 16.44 5.92
N MET A 557 -18.26 15.14 6.05
CA MET A 557 -17.34 14.59 7.06
C MET A 557 -15.94 14.41 6.47
N THR A 558 -15.30 15.51 6.05
CA THR A 558 -14.08 15.45 5.25
C THR A 558 -12.86 14.91 6.00
N GLY A 559 -12.90 14.87 7.33
CA GLY A 559 -11.85 14.30 8.17
C GLY A 559 -11.64 12.80 7.98
N VAL A 560 -12.61 12.08 7.39
CA VAL A 560 -12.46 10.65 7.06
C VAL A 560 -11.61 10.42 5.80
N ASN A 561 -11.41 11.46 4.98
CA ASN A 561 -10.59 11.31 3.78
C ASN A 561 -9.10 11.26 4.15
N ASN A 562 -8.42 10.24 3.66
CA ASN A 562 -6.98 10.19 3.70
C ASN A 562 -6.38 11.26 2.75
N PRO A 563 -5.25 11.90 3.13
CA PRO A 563 -4.61 12.92 2.31
C PRO A 563 -4.08 12.34 0.99
N VAL A 564 -4.25 13.08 -0.12
CA VAL A 564 -3.93 12.63 -1.49
C VAL A 564 -2.53 13.08 -1.95
N ALA A 565 -1.82 13.93 -1.18
CA ALA A 565 -0.50 14.48 -1.55
C ALA A 565 0.57 14.17 -0.50
N ALA A 566 1.82 13.96 -0.96
CA ALA A 566 3.01 13.82 -0.11
C ALA A 566 3.16 15.03 0.82
N ILE A 567 3.04 14.82 2.13
CA ILE A 567 3.12 15.88 3.15
C ILE A 567 4.58 16.09 3.55
N SER A 568 5.07 17.32 3.38
CA SER A 568 6.39 17.82 3.79
C SER A 568 6.42 18.39 5.22
N SER A 569 5.54 17.96 6.13
CA SER A 569 5.52 18.45 7.52
C SER A 569 5.22 17.35 8.56
N PRO A 570 6.14 17.09 9.52
CA PRO A 570 6.08 15.98 10.47
C PRO A 570 5.27 16.25 11.76
N SER A 571 4.50 17.33 11.87
CA SER A 571 3.93 17.78 13.16
C SER A 571 2.45 17.45 13.42
N SER A 572 1.77 16.71 12.55
CA SER A 572 0.39 16.26 12.79
C SER A 572 0.22 14.77 12.50
N LYS A 573 -0.37 14.05 13.46
CA LYS A 573 -0.62 12.59 13.46
C LYS A 573 -1.63 12.19 12.37
N ILE A 574 -1.31 12.37 11.09
CA ILE A 574 -2.21 12.04 9.98
C ILE A 574 -1.95 10.60 9.54
N ARG A 575 -3.01 9.79 9.51
CA ARG A 575 -2.96 8.43 8.95
C ARG A 575 -3.31 8.46 7.43
N TYR A 576 -2.36 8.14 6.54
CA TYR A 576 -2.53 7.83 5.09
C TYR A 576 -3.59 6.73 4.81
N THR A 577 -3.92 5.84 5.76
CA THR A 577 -4.88 4.72 5.63
C THR A 577 -5.57 4.46 6.98
N TRP A 578 -6.77 3.89 6.91
CA TRP A 578 -7.56 3.48 8.07
C TRP A 578 -7.43 1.98 8.30
N ARG A 579 -7.15 1.58 9.54
CA ARG A 579 -7.26 0.18 9.94
C ARG A 579 -8.71 -0.17 10.22
N ILE A 580 -9.17 -1.31 9.71
CA ILE A 580 -10.50 -1.84 9.99
C ILE A 580 -10.49 -2.51 11.37
N GLY A 581 -11.21 -1.94 12.33
CA GLY A 581 -11.33 -2.50 13.67
C GLY A 581 -12.51 -3.47 13.84
N ALA A 582 -13.53 -3.35 13.00
CA ALA A 582 -14.67 -4.27 12.98
C ALA A 582 -15.42 -4.21 11.64
N ILE A 583 -15.99 -5.35 11.23
CA ILE A 583 -16.82 -5.50 10.04
C ILE A 583 -18.20 -6.02 10.46
N ASN A 584 -19.27 -5.35 10.04
CA ASN A 584 -20.64 -5.81 10.23
C ASN A 584 -21.43 -5.61 8.92
N GLY A 585 -21.55 -6.68 8.14
CA GLY A 585 -22.10 -6.62 6.78
C GLY A 585 -21.28 -5.67 5.90
N THR A 586 -21.92 -4.63 5.38
CA THR A 586 -21.29 -3.57 4.57
C THR A 586 -20.69 -2.43 5.38
N VAL A 587 -20.74 -2.50 6.71
CA VAL A 587 -20.30 -1.42 7.60
C VAL A 587 -18.92 -1.72 8.15
N LEU A 588 -17.95 -0.87 7.83
CA LEU A 588 -16.58 -0.92 8.33
C LEU A 588 -16.43 0.09 9.47
N THR A 589 -15.86 -0.35 10.59
CA THR A 589 -15.48 0.53 11.71
C THR A 589 -14.02 0.88 11.57
N LEU A 590 -13.71 2.15 11.43
CA LEU A 590 -12.34 2.64 11.24
C LEU A 590 -11.70 2.87 12.61
N GLU A 591 -10.56 2.26 12.89
CA GLU A 591 -9.84 2.51 14.13
C GLU A 591 -9.30 3.94 14.17
N ASP A 592 -9.23 4.52 15.37
CA ASP A 592 -8.59 5.83 15.58
C ASP A 592 -9.23 7.00 14.81
N SER A 593 -10.53 6.87 14.49
CA SER A 593 -11.30 7.77 13.62
C SER A 593 -12.34 8.62 14.36
N SER A 594 -12.07 8.96 15.62
CA SER A 594 -13.00 9.70 16.48
C SER A 594 -13.21 11.19 16.12
N PRO A 595 -14.20 11.86 16.74
CA PRO A 595 -14.51 13.29 16.53
C PRO A 595 -13.43 14.25 17.01
N ALA A 596 -12.45 13.77 17.79
CA ALA A 596 -11.28 14.54 18.18
C ALA A 596 -10.41 14.89 16.96
N PHE A 597 -10.55 14.19 15.83
CA PHE A 597 -9.85 14.49 14.59
C PHE A 597 -10.49 15.67 13.85
N ALA A 598 -9.65 16.51 13.24
CA ALA A 598 -10.09 17.67 12.48
C ALA A 598 -11.09 17.25 11.38
N ASN A 599 -12.19 18.00 11.25
CA ASN A 599 -13.24 17.78 10.26
C ASN A 599 -13.97 16.41 10.34
N MET A 600 -13.80 15.64 11.42
CA MET A 600 -14.56 14.40 11.66
C MET A 600 -15.95 14.67 12.30
N THR A 601 -16.17 15.88 12.78
CA THR A 601 -17.37 16.28 13.53
C THR A 601 -18.54 16.69 12.63
N GLY A 602 -18.29 16.86 11.33
CA GLY A 602 -19.31 17.16 10.32
C GLY A 602 -20.32 16.02 10.13
N ASN A 603 -21.34 16.26 9.31
CA ASN A 603 -22.24 15.21 8.84
C ASN A 603 -21.74 14.70 7.49
N TYR A 604 -21.82 13.40 7.24
CA TYR A 604 -21.72 12.87 5.89
C TYR A 604 -22.83 13.48 5.03
N THR A 605 -22.49 14.03 3.86
CA THR A 605 -23.48 14.57 2.92
C THR A 605 -23.64 13.68 1.70
N SER A 606 -22.54 13.26 1.08
CA SER A 606 -22.53 12.50 -0.16
C SER A 606 -21.12 12.05 -0.54
N ALA A 607 -21.06 11.19 -1.56
CA ALA A 607 -19.86 10.76 -2.25
C ALA A 607 -18.82 10.06 -1.37
N GLY A 608 -17.72 9.69 -2.00
CA GLY A 608 -16.60 9.04 -1.35
C GLY A 608 -16.48 7.58 -1.72
N VAL A 609 -15.25 7.11 -1.63
CA VAL A 609 -14.87 5.76 -1.96
C VAL A 609 -13.91 5.21 -0.91
N ALA A 610 -14.02 3.92 -0.66
CA ALA A 610 -13.05 3.13 0.10
C ALA A 610 -12.30 2.20 -0.86
N ASN A 611 -11.00 2.36 -0.96
CA ASN A 611 -10.08 1.46 -1.66
C ASN A 611 -9.49 0.48 -0.67
N CYS A 612 -9.48 -0.80 -1.00
CA CYS A 612 -8.56 -1.72 -0.35
C CYS A 612 -7.13 -1.36 -0.77
N VAL A 613 -6.16 -1.65 0.10
CA VAL A 613 -4.73 -1.37 -0.17
C VAL A 613 -3.87 -2.63 -0.12
N LEU A 614 -4.47 -3.79 -0.38
CA LEU A 614 -3.79 -5.09 -0.45
C LEU A 614 -3.25 -5.34 -1.86
N TYR A 615 -2.33 -6.29 -2.03
CA TYR A 615 -1.95 -6.75 -3.37
C TYR A 615 -3.18 -7.19 -4.17
N GLY A 616 -3.26 -6.81 -5.43
CA GLY A 616 -4.43 -7.02 -6.29
C GLY A 616 -5.48 -5.90 -6.20
N CYS A 617 -5.40 -5.00 -5.23
CA CYS A 617 -6.23 -3.81 -5.18
C CYS A 617 -5.72 -2.71 -6.12
N ALA A 618 -6.60 -1.79 -6.51
CA ALA A 618 -6.23 -0.61 -7.31
C ALA A 618 -5.24 0.31 -6.59
N ARG A 619 -5.19 0.23 -5.26
CA ARG A 619 -4.19 0.85 -4.40
C ARG A 619 -3.42 -0.25 -3.67
N TYR A 620 -2.15 -0.01 -3.37
CA TYR A 620 -1.32 -0.97 -2.63
C TYR A 620 -0.50 -0.24 -1.58
N ASP A 621 -0.67 -0.63 -0.32
CA ASP A 621 0.06 -0.12 0.82
C ASP A 621 1.24 -1.04 1.13
N PHE A 622 2.42 -0.44 1.26
CA PHE A 622 3.64 -1.15 1.59
C PHE A 622 4.49 -0.31 2.55
N VAL A 623 5.33 -1.01 3.31
CA VAL A 623 6.29 -0.40 4.23
C VAL A 623 7.59 -0.16 3.47
N THR A 624 8.14 1.06 3.56
CA THR A 624 9.43 1.40 2.96
C THR A 624 10.57 0.54 3.52
N ALA A 625 11.64 0.36 2.74
CA ALA A 625 12.80 -0.42 3.15
C ALA A 625 13.38 0.09 4.49
N GLY A 626 13.54 -0.81 5.46
CA GLY A 626 14.00 -0.48 6.82
C GLY A 626 12.95 0.18 7.73
N GLY A 627 11.72 0.36 7.24
CA GLY A 627 10.59 0.91 8.00
C GLY A 627 9.95 -0.10 8.94
N ASN A 628 9.21 0.40 9.93
CA ASN A 628 8.45 -0.41 10.88
C ASN A 628 6.98 -0.50 10.44
N ALA A 629 6.45 -1.72 10.25
CA ALA A 629 5.06 -1.97 9.87
C ALA A 629 4.01 -1.48 10.91
N ASN A 630 4.45 -1.12 12.12
CA ASN A 630 3.61 -0.50 13.13
C ASN A 630 3.73 1.04 13.13
N ASN A 631 4.71 1.59 12.40
CA ASN A 631 4.91 3.03 12.28
C ASN A 631 4.24 3.54 11.01
N TYR A 632 3.17 4.28 11.25
CA TYR A 632 2.34 4.88 10.23
C TYR A 632 3.12 5.71 9.18
N TRP A 633 4.23 6.34 9.57
CA TRP A 633 5.06 7.18 8.68
C TRP A 633 5.90 6.39 7.68
N ASP A 634 6.07 5.10 7.90
CA ASP A 634 6.88 4.23 7.04
C ASP A 634 6.05 3.57 5.94
N HIS A 635 4.73 3.79 5.93
CA HIS A 635 3.83 3.29 4.90
C HIS A 635 3.75 4.22 3.69
N ARG A 636 3.57 3.63 2.50
CA ARG A 636 3.34 4.33 1.23
C ARG A 636 2.22 3.61 0.49
N VAL A 637 1.34 4.39 -0.14
CA VAL A 637 0.26 3.86 -0.98
C VAL A 637 0.53 4.20 -2.42
N PHE A 638 0.73 3.17 -3.26
CA PHE A 638 0.87 3.29 -4.71
C PHE A 638 -0.39 2.82 -5.43
N GLN A 639 -0.46 3.08 -6.73
CA GLN A 639 -1.58 2.74 -7.60
C GLN A 639 -1.17 1.65 -8.58
N ALA A 640 -2.10 0.73 -8.88
CA ALA A 640 -1.87 -0.30 -9.87
C ALA A 640 -1.67 0.35 -11.25
N SER A 641 -0.57 0.03 -11.92
CA SER A 641 -0.34 0.44 -13.31
C SER A 641 -0.83 -0.66 -14.28
N PRO A 642 -1.02 -0.34 -15.57
CA PRO A 642 -1.32 -1.37 -16.56
C PRO A 642 -0.12 -2.30 -16.85
N CYS A 643 1.07 -1.99 -16.32
CA CYS A 643 2.27 -2.77 -16.56
C CYS A 643 2.44 -3.93 -15.57
N ILE A 644 3.25 -4.90 -16.00
CA ILE A 644 3.61 -6.11 -15.28
C ILE A 644 5.11 -6.10 -15.03
N VAL A 645 5.51 -6.64 -13.88
CA VAL A 645 6.92 -6.82 -13.47
C VAL A 645 7.20 -8.28 -13.13
N GLU A 646 8.40 -8.56 -12.64
CA GLU A 646 8.91 -9.91 -12.46
C GLU A 646 8.13 -10.73 -11.43
N ARG A 647 8.19 -12.06 -11.57
CA ARG A 647 7.71 -12.99 -10.54
C ARG A 647 8.69 -12.99 -9.37
N TYR A 648 8.17 -13.25 -8.17
CA TYR A 648 8.96 -13.37 -6.95
C TYR A 648 8.85 -14.78 -6.36
N GLY A 649 9.75 -15.12 -5.44
CA GLY A 649 9.76 -16.42 -4.76
C GLY A 649 10.26 -17.55 -5.66
N ASP A 650 9.77 -18.76 -5.41
CA ASP A 650 10.27 -20.00 -6.04
C ASP A 650 10.03 -20.06 -7.56
N HIS A 651 9.09 -19.26 -8.06
CA HIS A 651 8.75 -19.20 -9.49
C HIS A 651 9.42 -18.04 -10.24
N ALA A 652 10.35 -17.30 -9.60
CA ALA A 652 11.00 -16.12 -10.16
C ALA A 652 11.80 -16.37 -11.46
N ALA A 653 12.27 -17.60 -11.66
CA ALA A 653 13.01 -18.04 -12.85
C ALA A 653 12.37 -19.28 -13.50
N THR A 654 11.03 -19.31 -13.56
CA THR A 654 10.27 -20.42 -14.16
C THR A 654 9.22 -19.91 -15.14
N ASP A 655 8.88 -20.72 -16.14
CA ASP A 655 7.81 -20.47 -17.10
C ASP A 655 6.47 -21.13 -16.71
N VAL A 656 6.32 -21.56 -15.44
CA VAL A 656 5.08 -22.16 -14.93
C VAL A 656 3.86 -21.30 -15.34
N ALA A 657 2.76 -21.96 -15.70
CA ALA A 657 1.57 -21.30 -16.21
C ALA A 657 1.08 -20.17 -15.27
N PRO A 658 0.69 -18.99 -15.79
CA PRO A 658 0.19 -17.87 -14.98
C PRO A 658 -1.00 -18.21 -14.07
N ALA A 659 -1.82 -19.18 -14.47
CA ALA A 659 -2.92 -19.69 -13.66
C ALA A 659 -2.46 -20.37 -12.35
N THR A 660 -1.22 -20.88 -12.31
CA THR A 660 -0.60 -21.48 -11.12
C THR A 660 0.27 -20.48 -10.37
N ALA A 661 1.10 -19.74 -11.10
CA ALA A 661 2.01 -18.72 -10.56
C ALA A 661 1.82 -17.41 -11.34
N PRO A 662 1.01 -16.46 -10.85
CA PRO A 662 0.79 -15.21 -11.56
C PRO A 662 2.08 -14.38 -11.60
N LEU A 663 2.15 -13.47 -12.58
CA LEU A 663 3.11 -12.38 -12.57
C LEU A 663 2.63 -11.26 -11.63
N SER A 664 3.54 -10.31 -11.42
CA SER A 664 3.35 -9.25 -10.45
C SER A 664 2.80 -8.00 -11.12
N ILE A 665 1.73 -7.44 -10.54
CA ILE A 665 1.25 -6.09 -10.89
C ILE A 665 2.38 -5.11 -10.62
N TYR A 666 2.58 -4.09 -11.46
CA TYR A 666 3.50 -3.00 -11.14
C TYR A 666 2.75 -1.84 -10.48
N TYR A 667 3.07 -1.54 -9.22
CA TYR A 667 2.50 -0.42 -8.48
C TYR A 667 3.42 0.80 -8.56
N THR A 668 2.87 1.94 -9.00
CA THR A 668 3.60 3.21 -9.11
C THR A 668 2.87 4.33 -8.38
N SER A 669 3.56 5.43 -8.08
CA SER A 669 2.97 6.56 -7.35
C SER A 669 1.76 7.18 -8.06
N ASN A 670 1.67 7.05 -9.37
CA ASN A 670 0.63 7.66 -10.22
C ASN A 670 -0.16 6.65 -11.08
N GLY A 671 0.10 5.34 -10.93
CA GLY A 671 -0.60 4.29 -11.68
C GLY A 671 -0.26 4.26 -13.17
N THR A 672 0.82 4.92 -13.60
CA THR A 672 1.24 4.93 -15.01
C THR A 672 2.45 4.04 -15.26
N CYS A 673 2.61 3.64 -16.52
CA CYS A 673 3.86 3.11 -17.06
C CYS A 673 4.71 4.25 -17.62
N THR A 674 6.03 4.11 -17.62
CA THR A 674 6.94 5.17 -18.11
C THR A 674 6.99 5.26 -19.63
N GLN A 675 6.57 4.21 -20.36
CA GLN A 675 6.46 4.26 -21.81
C GLN A 675 5.27 3.47 -22.35
N ASN A 676 4.95 3.81 -23.59
CA ASN A 676 3.82 3.31 -24.38
C ASN A 676 4.18 2.11 -25.29
N ASN A 677 5.43 1.64 -25.28
CA ASN A 677 5.81 0.43 -26.00
C ASN A 677 5.07 -0.77 -25.40
N TYR A 678 4.66 -1.73 -26.23
CA TYR A 678 3.88 -2.88 -25.80
C TYR A 678 4.36 -4.17 -26.47
N VAL A 679 4.15 -5.30 -25.79
CA VAL A 679 4.53 -6.62 -26.31
C VAL A 679 3.76 -6.95 -27.58
N THR A 680 4.48 -7.48 -28.56
CA THR A 680 3.91 -8.12 -29.75
C THR A 680 4.10 -9.63 -29.61
N PRO A 681 3.03 -10.41 -29.36
CA PRO A 681 3.11 -11.87 -29.33
C PRO A 681 3.62 -12.47 -30.65
N LEU A 682 3.94 -13.77 -30.64
CA LEU A 682 4.38 -14.50 -31.83
C LEU A 682 3.42 -14.24 -32.99
N THR A 683 3.96 -13.83 -34.14
CA THR A 683 3.16 -13.62 -35.34
C THR A 683 4.00 -13.86 -36.60
N PRO A 684 3.41 -14.43 -37.66
CA PRO A 684 4.02 -14.44 -38.99
C PRO A 684 3.80 -13.11 -39.75
N ASN A 685 3.01 -12.18 -39.19
CA ASN A 685 2.68 -10.92 -39.86
C ASN A 685 3.86 -9.94 -39.81
N LYS A 686 4.62 -9.92 -40.91
CA LYS A 686 5.80 -9.09 -41.09
C LYS A 686 5.51 -7.58 -40.91
N THR A 687 4.47 -7.06 -41.54
CA THR A 687 4.08 -5.63 -41.45
C THR A 687 3.78 -5.22 -40.01
N ARG A 688 3.17 -6.11 -39.22
CA ARG A 688 2.90 -5.87 -37.80
C ARG A 688 4.19 -5.77 -36.99
N LEU A 689 5.15 -6.67 -37.24
CA LEU A 689 6.45 -6.69 -36.58
C LEU A 689 7.26 -5.43 -36.91
N GLU A 690 7.35 -5.08 -38.20
CA GLU A 690 8.01 -3.85 -38.68
C GLU A 690 7.41 -2.59 -38.05
N LYS A 691 6.07 -2.54 -37.97
CA LYS A 691 5.38 -1.43 -37.30
C LYS A 691 5.71 -1.36 -35.82
N ALA A 692 5.68 -2.50 -35.12
CA ALA A 692 6.01 -2.56 -33.69
C ALA A 692 7.45 -2.07 -33.42
N ILE A 693 8.41 -2.45 -34.28
CA ILE A 693 9.81 -2.00 -34.21
C ILE A 693 9.93 -0.51 -34.52
N THR A 694 9.27 -0.04 -35.57
CA THR A 694 9.31 1.38 -35.99
C THR A 694 8.76 2.31 -34.90
N ASP A 695 7.73 1.87 -34.18
CA ASP A 695 7.07 2.64 -33.12
C ASP A 695 7.85 2.67 -31.79
N LEU A 696 8.96 1.94 -31.65
CA LEU A 696 9.72 1.88 -30.39
C LEU A 696 10.25 3.25 -29.96
N ALA A 697 10.06 3.58 -28.69
CA ALA A 697 10.58 4.79 -28.06
C ALA A 697 11.42 4.45 -26.83
N THR A 698 12.39 5.29 -26.48
CA THR A 698 13.32 5.02 -25.38
C THR A 698 12.87 5.67 -24.08
N GLY A 699 13.10 5.03 -22.93
CA GLY A 699 12.88 5.64 -21.62
C GLY A 699 12.74 4.64 -20.47
N GLY A 700 12.80 5.19 -19.26
CA GLY A 700 12.80 4.39 -18.03
C GLY A 700 14.17 3.80 -17.70
N SER A 701 14.18 2.87 -16.77
CA SER A 701 15.35 2.21 -16.20
C SER A 701 15.48 0.77 -16.73
N THR A 702 16.61 0.13 -16.48
CA THR A 702 17.02 -1.08 -17.21
C THR A 702 16.83 -2.35 -16.38
N SER A 703 15.72 -3.07 -16.61
CA SER A 703 15.43 -4.38 -16.01
C SER A 703 15.62 -5.52 -17.02
N GLY A 704 16.85 -5.85 -17.37
CA GLY A 704 17.10 -6.87 -18.39
C GLY A 704 16.62 -8.27 -18.02
N GLN A 705 16.64 -8.63 -16.74
CA GLN A 705 16.02 -9.87 -16.23
C GLN A 705 14.55 -9.99 -16.61
N LEU A 706 13.82 -8.87 -16.64
CA LEU A 706 12.41 -8.83 -17.02
C LEU A 706 12.25 -9.05 -18.52
N GLY A 707 13.10 -8.42 -19.34
CA GLY A 707 13.13 -8.64 -20.79
C GLY A 707 13.37 -10.09 -21.17
N ILE A 708 14.34 -10.73 -20.51
CA ILE A 708 14.68 -12.15 -20.73
C ILE A 708 13.52 -13.07 -20.31
N ALA A 709 12.94 -12.83 -19.12
CA ALA A 709 11.79 -13.60 -18.67
C ALA A 709 10.64 -13.54 -19.68
N TRP A 710 10.34 -12.35 -20.21
CA TRP A 710 9.25 -12.18 -21.18
C TRP A 710 9.54 -12.75 -22.55
N ALA A 711 10.80 -12.76 -23.01
CA ALA A 711 11.18 -13.52 -24.20
C ALA A 711 10.92 -15.02 -23.99
N TRP A 712 11.21 -15.55 -22.81
CA TRP A 712 10.90 -16.94 -22.49
C TRP A 712 9.39 -17.20 -22.43
N TYR A 713 8.61 -16.33 -21.79
CA TYR A 713 7.15 -16.47 -21.69
C TYR A 713 6.47 -16.47 -23.07
N LEU A 714 6.99 -15.72 -24.04
CA LEU A 714 6.50 -15.73 -25.42
C LEU A 714 6.90 -16.95 -26.23
N LEU A 715 7.87 -17.74 -25.75
CA LEU A 715 8.26 -19.03 -26.35
C LEU A 715 7.70 -20.22 -25.58
N SER A 716 7.12 -20.00 -24.41
CA SER A 716 6.67 -21.06 -23.51
C SER A 716 5.26 -21.55 -23.87
N PRO A 717 5.07 -22.87 -24.05
CA PRO A 717 3.73 -23.44 -24.21
C PRO A 717 2.86 -23.25 -22.95
N ASN A 718 3.44 -23.06 -21.77
CA ASN A 718 2.70 -22.82 -20.53
C ASN A 718 1.98 -21.45 -20.51
N PHE A 719 2.32 -20.56 -21.44
CA PHE A 719 1.66 -19.28 -21.67
C PHE A 719 0.69 -19.31 -22.86
N GLY A 720 0.47 -20.47 -23.49
CA GLY A 720 -0.34 -20.60 -24.70
C GLY A 720 -1.77 -20.09 -24.58
N ASP A 721 -2.36 -20.16 -23.37
CA ASP A 721 -3.74 -19.71 -23.11
C ASP A 721 -3.87 -18.20 -22.85
N VAL A 722 -2.74 -17.47 -22.79
CA VAL A 722 -2.71 -16.02 -22.50
C VAL A 722 -3.03 -15.18 -23.75
N TRP A 723 -2.64 -15.67 -24.92
CA TRP A 723 -2.60 -14.89 -26.15
C TRP A 723 -3.93 -15.00 -26.91
N ASP A 724 -4.37 -13.91 -27.54
CA ASP A 724 -5.59 -13.89 -28.35
C ASP A 724 -5.35 -14.44 -29.76
N ARG A 725 -6.26 -15.23 -30.32
CA ARG A 725 -5.96 -15.89 -31.61
C ARG A 725 -6.00 -14.90 -32.78
N ASP A 726 -4.84 -14.42 -33.19
CA ASP A 726 -4.66 -13.66 -34.44
C ASP A 726 -5.02 -14.55 -35.66
N GLN A 727 -5.30 -13.95 -36.81
CA GLN A 727 -5.70 -14.66 -38.02
C GLN A 727 -4.59 -14.63 -39.08
N ASP A 728 -4.31 -15.80 -39.66
CA ASP A 728 -3.39 -15.96 -40.79
C ASP A 728 -4.00 -16.99 -41.77
N PRO A 729 -3.97 -16.74 -43.10
CA PRO A 729 -4.59 -17.63 -44.09
C PRO A 729 -3.91 -19.01 -44.20
N ASP A 730 -2.64 -19.11 -43.84
CA ASP A 730 -1.84 -20.32 -43.92
C ASP A 730 -1.78 -21.08 -42.59
N MET A 731 -2.28 -20.52 -41.48
CA MET A 731 -2.27 -21.16 -40.17
C MET A 731 -3.68 -21.39 -39.61
N THR A 732 -3.83 -22.39 -38.74
CA THR A 732 -5.06 -22.47 -37.93
C THR A 732 -5.06 -21.35 -36.88
N PRO A 733 -6.22 -20.80 -36.47
CA PRO A 733 -6.28 -19.76 -35.44
C PRO A 733 -5.61 -20.18 -34.11
N THR A 734 -5.58 -21.48 -33.83
CA THR A 734 -4.90 -22.09 -32.67
C THR A 734 -3.37 -22.05 -32.73
N GLN A 735 -2.78 -21.70 -33.87
CA GLN A 735 -1.34 -21.78 -34.10
C GLN A 735 -0.68 -20.41 -34.28
N VAL A 736 -1.40 -19.32 -34.53
CA VAL A 736 -0.77 -18.07 -35.00
C VAL A 736 0.19 -17.46 -33.97
N ASN A 737 -0.26 -17.34 -32.73
CA ASN A 737 0.51 -16.72 -31.65
C ASN A 737 0.65 -17.59 -30.38
N VAL A 738 0.28 -18.87 -30.49
CA VAL A 738 0.45 -19.85 -29.43
C VAL A 738 1.78 -20.58 -29.65
N PRO A 739 2.72 -20.55 -28.69
CA PRO A 739 3.98 -21.27 -28.82
C PRO A 739 3.75 -22.78 -28.85
N LEU A 740 4.52 -23.50 -29.68
CA LEU A 740 4.49 -24.97 -29.67
C LEU A 740 5.09 -25.55 -28.38
N ALA A 741 4.84 -26.84 -28.13
CA ALA A 741 5.51 -27.57 -27.06
C ALA A 741 7.05 -27.52 -27.22
N TYR A 742 7.80 -27.56 -26.11
CA TYR A 742 9.27 -27.59 -26.16
C TYR A 742 9.81 -28.77 -26.97
N GLU A 743 9.18 -29.93 -26.82
CA GLU A 743 9.55 -31.18 -27.52
C GLU A 743 8.89 -31.33 -28.90
N ALA A 744 8.32 -30.24 -29.45
CA ALA A 744 7.69 -30.32 -30.76
C ALA A 744 8.74 -30.69 -31.83
N PRO A 745 8.51 -31.76 -32.62
CA PRO A 745 9.46 -32.16 -33.64
C PRO A 745 9.66 -31.04 -34.65
N GLU A 746 10.86 -30.99 -35.24
CA GLU A 746 11.17 -30.03 -36.32
C GLU A 746 10.86 -28.58 -35.91
N THR A 747 11.09 -28.21 -34.64
CA THR A 747 10.85 -26.86 -34.13
C THR A 747 12.09 -26.34 -33.41
N ALA A 748 12.51 -25.12 -33.73
CA ALA A 748 13.56 -24.41 -33.02
C ALA A 748 12.97 -23.17 -32.34
N LYS A 749 13.19 -23.08 -31.02
CA LYS A 749 12.83 -21.92 -30.20
C LYS A 749 14.07 -21.09 -29.93
N ILE A 750 14.01 -19.81 -30.30
CA ILE A 750 15.17 -18.91 -30.27
C ILE A 750 14.81 -17.64 -29.51
N ALA A 751 15.59 -17.32 -28.48
CA ALA A 751 15.52 -16.02 -27.81
C ALA A 751 16.69 -15.16 -28.26
N ILE A 752 16.42 -13.92 -28.64
CA ILE A 752 17.43 -12.91 -28.98
C ILE A 752 17.32 -11.80 -27.94
N LEU A 753 18.33 -11.69 -27.08
CA LEU A 753 18.44 -10.64 -26.09
C LEU A 753 19.36 -9.55 -26.60
N MET A 754 18.84 -8.34 -26.76
CA MET A 754 19.64 -7.16 -27.06
C MET A 754 19.64 -6.22 -25.85
N THR A 755 20.81 -5.70 -25.48
CA THR A 755 20.97 -4.71 -24.40
C THR A 755 22.26 -3.90 -24.53
N ASP A 756 22.32 -2.75 -23.87
CA ASP A 756 23.57 -2.03 -23.60
C ASP A 756 24.27 -2.45 -22.30
N GLY A 757 23.71 -3.43 -21.58
CA GLY A 757 24.35 -4.09 -20.44
C GLY A 757 24.23 -3.37 -19.10
N GLU A 758 23.37 -2.36 -18.97
CA GLU A 758 23.28 -1.56 -17.74
C GLU A 758 22.13 -1.99 -16.81
N PHE A 759 22.03 -3.26 -16.39
CA PHE A 759 20.90 -3.74 -15.58
C PHE A 759 20.87 -3.10 -14.16
N ASN A 760 20.27 -1.92 -14.07
CA ASN A 760 20.30 -1.02 -12.92
C ASN A 760 18.96 -0.94 -12.17
N TYR A 761 17.95 -1.71 -12.61
CA TYR A 761 16.61 -1.67 -12.03
C TYR A 761 16.05 -3.07 -11.76
N ALA A 762 15.40 -3.21 -10.61
CA ALA A 762 14.55 -4.34 -10.27
C ALA A 762 13.34 -3.84 -9.47
N THR A 763 12.45 -4.77 -9.19
CA THR A 763 11.33 -4.59 -8.28
C THR A 763 11.39 -5.62 -7.16
N CYS A 764 10.70 -5.33 -6.07
CA CYS A 764 10.43 -6.28 -5.01
C CYS A 764 9.01 -6.06 -4.54
N ASN A 765 8.26 -7.14 -4.34
CA ASN A 765 6.87 -7.07 -3.91
C ASN A 765 6.06 -6.04 -4.73
N SER A 766 6.25 -6.05 -6.06
CA SER A 766 5.50 -5.24 -7.02
C SER A 766 5.79 -3.73 -7.03
N VAL A 767 6.77 -3.27 -6.28
CA VAL A 767 7.19 -1.86 -6.23
C VAL A 767 8.66 -1.71 -6.61
N ASN A 768 9.04 -0.50 -7.02
CA ASN A 768 10.40 -0.20 -7.48
C ASN A 768 11.45 -0.41 -6.37
N THR A 769 12.63 -0.91 -6.71
CA THR A 769 13.75 -0.96 -5.76
C THR A 769 14.29 0.44 -5.47
N GLY A 770 14.71 0.70 -4.23
CA GLY A 770 15.18 2.00 -3.75
C GLY A 770 14.91 2.18 -2.26
N THR A 771 14.32 3.30 -1.85
CA THR A 771 13.78 3.45 -0.48
C THR A 771 12.53 2.61 -0.22
N ALA A 772 11.91 2.03 -1.26
CA ALA A 772 10.67 1.29 -1.13
C ALA A 772 10.88 -0.17 -0.70
N CYS A 773 11.83 -0.89 -1.30
CA CYS A 773 12.15 -2.28 -0.93
C CYS A 773 13.54 -2.70 -1.45
N THR A 774 14.03 -3.86 -0.97
CA THR A 774 15.28 -4.50 -1.40
C THR A 774 14.99 -5.83 -2.09
N PRO A 775 15.52 -6.09 -3.30
CA PRO A 775 15.24 -7.32 -4.05
C PRO A 775 16.06 -8.49 -3.49
N ALA A 776 15.55 -9.71 -3.63
CA ALA A 776 16.21 -10.93 -3.13
C ALA A 776 17.47 -11.32 -3.92
N LYS A 777 17.52 -10.97 -5.21
CA LYS A 777 18.64 -11.17 -6.12
C LYS A 777 18.94 -9.87 -6.86
N THR A 778 20.18 -9.72 -7.32
CA THR A 778 20.51 -8.62 -8.23
C THR A 778 19.86 -8.89 -9.60
N PRO A 779 19.60 -7.83 -10.40
CA PRO A 779 19.11 -7.96 -11.77
C PRO A 779 19.88 -9.00 -12.59
N PHE A 780 21.21 -8.93 -12.58
CA PHE A 780 22.07 -9.89 -13.29
C PHE A 780 21.93 -11.32 -12.76
N ALA A 781 21.93 -11.54 -11.44
CA ALA A 781 21.81 -12.89 -10.89
C ALA A 781 20.46 -13.53 -11.26
N GLN A 782 19.37 -12.76 -11.23
CA GLN A 782 18.06 -13.25 -11.66
C GLN A 782 18.03 -13.54 -13.16
N ALA A 783 18.62 -12.67 -13.99
CA ALA A 783 18.74 -12.89 -15.42
C ALA A 783 19.49 -14.19 -15.74
N GLU A 784 20.61 -14.45 -15.06
CA GLU A 784 21.40 -15.68 -15.24
C GLU A 784 20.59 -16.95 -14.92
N ASP A 785 19.82 -16.94 -13.83
CA ASP A 785 18.97 -18.07 -13.46
C ASP A 785 17.92 -18.34 -14.54
N ILE A 786 17.32 -17.28 -15.10
CA ILE A 786 16.34 -17.40 -16.19
C ILE A 786 17.02 -17.97 -17.45
N CYS A 787 18.20 -17.45 -17.84
CA CYS A 787 18.93 -17.98 -18.99
C CYS A 787 19.32 -19.45 -18.80
N ALA A 788 19.73 -19.84 -17.58
CA ALA A 788 20.02 -21.23 -17.25
C ALA A 788 18.78 -22.12 -17.41
N ALA A 789 17.63 -21.68 -16.89
CA ALA A 789 16.37 -22.40 -17.01
C ALA A 789 15.89 -22.52 -18.47
N MET A 790 15.99 -21.44 -19.26
CA MET A 790 15.70 -21.46 -20.69
C MET A 790 16.53 -22.50 -21.46
N LYS A 791 17.83 -22.61 -21.14
CA LYS A 791 18.73 -23.60 -21.76
C LYS A 791 18.32 -25.04 -21.43
N THR A 792 17.72 -25.30 -20.26
CA THR A 792 17.18 -26.63 -19.94
C THR A 792 15.95 -27.03 -20.75
N GLN A 793 15.31 -26.06 -21.43
CA GLN A 793 14.17 -26.27 -22.32
C GLN A 793 14.57 -26.24 -23.81
N ASP A 794 15.86 -26.44 -24.10
CA ASP A 794 16.45 -26.41 -25.45
C ASP A 794 16.18 -25.11 -26.24
N ILE A 795 16.00 -23.99 -25.55
CA ILE A 795 15.92 -22.66 -26.19
C ILE A 795 17.32 -22.19 -26.56
N ILE A 796 17.50 -21.82 -27.84
CA ILE A 796 18.73 -21.20 -28.34
C ILE A 796 18.72 -19.72 -27.97
N ILE A 797 19.66 -19.27 -27.16
CA ILE A 797 19.79 -17.89 -26.70
C ILE A 797 20.94 -17.23 -27.43
N TYR A 798 20.60 -16.21 -28.22
CA TYR A 798 21.53 -15.23 -28.76
C TYR A 798 21.53 -13.99 -27.88
N THR A 799 22.71 -13.47 -27.57
CA THR A 799 22.87 -12.23 -26.82
C THR A 799 23.62 -11.21 -27.66
N VAL A 800 23.13 -9.98 -27.73
CA VAL A 800 23.70 -8.89 -28.52
C VAL A 800 23.91 -7.67 -27.63
N GLY A 801 25.17 -7.38 -27.32
CA GLY A 801 25.58 -6.18 -26.59
C GLY A 801 25.86 -5.02 -27.54
N LEU A 802 25.32 -3.83 -27.27
CA LEU A 802 25.63 -2.61 -28.03
C LEU A 802 26.36 -1.59 -27.16
N GLU A 803 27.56 -1.19 -27.58
CA GLU A 803 28.38 -0.16 -26.93
C GLU A 803 28.48 -0.36 -25.41
N LEU A 804 28.77 -1.60 -25.01
CA LEU A 804 28.79 -2.02 -23.62
C LEU A 804 29.80 -1.22 -22.80
N ASN A 805 29.40 -0.88 -21.59
CA ASN A 805 30.34 -0.40 -20.58
C ASN A 805 31.03 -1.59 -19.92
N THR A 806 32.24 -1.93 -20.36
CA THR A 806 33.03 -3.07 -19.85
C THR A 806 33.42 -2.95 -18.36
N ALA A 807 33.18 -1.82 -17.72
CA ALA A 807 33.34 -1.68 -16.27
C ALA A 807 32.19 -2.33 -15.48
N GLN A 808 31.05 -2.60 -16.11
CA GLN A 808 29.94 -3.33 -15.54
C GLN A 808 29.97 -4.75 -16.12
N TYR A 809 29.69 -5.76 -15.29
CA TYR A 809 29.69 -7.23 -15.52
C TYR A 809 28.90 -7.75 -16.76
N SER A 810 28.47 -6.85 -17.64
CA SER A 810 27.67 -7.03 -18.84
C SER A 810 28.24 -7.99 -19.88
N ASP A 811 29.55 -7.96 -20.17
CA ASP A 811 30.18 -8.82 -21.18
C ASP A 811 30.26 -10.28 -20.72
N ASP A 812 30.67 -10.52 -19.46
CA ASP A 812 30.66 -11.86 -18.85
C ASP A 812 29.23 -12.40 -18.76
N PHE A 813 28.26 -11.55 -18.38
CA PHE A 813 26.85 -11.92 -18.35
C PHE A 813 26.33 -12.37 -19.72
N LEU A 814 26.56 -11.60 -20.79
CA LEU A 814 26.05 -11.94 -22.12
C LEU A 814 26.63 -13.27 -22.62
N LEU A 815 27.94 -13.48 -22.42
CA LEU A 815 28.60 -14.75 -22.74
C LEU A 815 28.01 -15.94 -21.96
N LYS A 816 27.67 -15.73 -20.68
CA LYS A 816 27.12 -16.76 -19.80
C LYS A 816 25.63 -17.05 -20.05
N CYS A 817 24.85 -16.03 -20.42
CA CYS A 817 23.44 -16.18 -20.76
C CYS A 817 23.26 -16.87 -22.11
N ALA A 818 24.10 -16.56 -23.11
CA ALA A 818 24.08 -17.20 -24.43
C ALA A 818 24.19 -18.74 -24.36
N THR A 819 23.63 -19.43 -25.36
CA THR A 819 23.70 -20.90 -25.44
C THR A 819 25.13 -21.41 -25.56
N SER A 820 25.97 -20.70 -26.31
CA SER A 820 27.41 -20.91 -26.38
C SER A 820 28.12 -19.59 -26.70
N PRO A 821 29.45 -19.51 -26.57
CA PRO A 821 30.19 -18.30 -26.91
C PRO A 821 29.97 -17.80 -28.36
N GLN A 822 29.61 -18.68 -29.29
CA GLN A 822 29.31 -18.33 -30.69
C GLN A 822 27.94 -17.66 -30.85
N HIS A 823 27.09 -17.70 -29.83
CA HIS A 823 25.78 -17.05 -29.81
C HIS A 823 25.82 -15.67 -29.14
N ALA A 824 26.99 -15.24 -28.66
CA ALA A 824 27.20 -13.93 -28.07
C ALA A 824 27.88 -12.97 -29.07
N PHE A 825 27.26 -11.82 -29.29
CA PHE A 825 27.70 -10.78 -30.20
C PHE A 825 27.90 -9.48 -29.42
N LEU A 826 29.05 -8.84 -29.61
CA LEU A 826 29.39 -7.55 -29.00
C LEU A 826 29.64 -6.55 -30.11
N ALA A 827 28.79 -5.53 -30.22
CA ALA A 827 28.86 -4.50 -31.23
C ALA A 827 29.27 -3.16 -30.61
N ASN A 828 30.23 -2.46 -31.20
CA ASN A 828 30.72 -1.16 -30.73
C ASN A 828 30.03 0.02 -31.41
N ASN A 829 29.17 -0.23 -32.40
CA ASN A 829 28.48 0.77 -33.20
C ASN A 829 27.28 0.13 -33.91
N ASN A 830 26.48 0.96 -34.59
CA ASN A 830 25.28 0.51 -35.31
C ASN A 830 25.59 -0.42 -36.49
N GLU A 831 26.73 -0.28 -37.16
CA GLU A 831 27.10 -1.10 -38.32
C GLU A 831 27.44 -2.54 -37.89
N GLU A 832 28.21 -2.69 -36.82
CA GLU A 832 28.49 -3.97 -36.17
C GLU A 832 27.21 -4.62 -35.60
N LEU A 833 26.28 -3.81 -35.09
CA LEU A 833 24.98 -4.30 -34.60
C LEU A 833 24.14 -4.88 -35.74
N GLU A 834 24.03 -4.16 -36.86
CA GLU A 834 23.34 -4.67 -38.05
C GLU A 834 24.00 -5.96 -38.57
N GLN A 835 25.34 -6.03 -38.55
CA GLN A 835 26.05 -7.24 -38.96
C GLN A 835 25.77 -8.42 -38.02
N ALA A 836 25.73 -8.20 -36.70
CA ALA A 836 25.37 -9.24 -35.74
C ALA A 836 23.97 -9.82 -36.02
N PHE A 837 22.97 -8.98 -36.27
CA PHE A 837 21.62 -9.45 -36.60
C PHE A 837 21.56 -10.18 -37.95
N LYS A 838 22.35 -9.79 -38.95
CA LYS A 838 22.51 -10.54 -40.22
C LYS A 838 23.08 -11.94 -39.97
N ASP A 839 24.13 -12.02 -39.17
CA ASP A 839 24.80 -13.30 -38.87
C ASP A 839 23.86 -14.25 -38.10
N ILE A 840 23.09 -13.70 -37.15
CA ILE A 840 22.04 -14.45 -36.44
C ILE A 840 20.98 -14.94 -37.43
N ALA A 841 20.47 -14.09 -38.32
CA ALA A 841 19.47 -14.47 -39.31
C ALA A 841 19.96 -15.61 -40.22
N VAL A 842 21.22 -15.54 -40.68
CA VAL A 842 21.84 -16.61 -41.48
C VAL A 842 21.92 -17.92 -40.67
N SER A 843 22.29 -17.85 -39.39
CA SER A 843 22.34 -19.03 -38.51
C SER A 843 20.95 -19.67 -38.35
N ILE A 844 19.92 -18.86 -38.10
CA ILE A 844 18.53 -19.32 -37.97
C ILE A 844 18.05 -19.96 -39.29
N ASN A 845 18.34 -19.35 -40.43
CA ASN A 845 17.97 -19.90 -41.74
C ASN A 845 18.71 -21.21 -42.06
N ARG A 846 19.94 -21.42 -41.57
CA ARG A 846 20.63 -22.72 -41.68
C ARG A 846 19.97 -23.80 -40.82
N LEU A 847 19.49 -23.47 -39.61
CA LEU A 847 18.73 -24.41 -38.79
C LEU A 847 17.46 -24.89 -39.50
N ARG A 848 16.84 -24.01 -40.29
CA ARG A 848 15.71 -24.35 -41.15
C ARG A 848 16.08 -25.28 -42.31
N LEU A 849 17.33 -25.34 -42.77
CA LEU A 849 17.72 -26.11 -43.96
C LEU A 849 18.44 -27.44 -43.66
N SER A 850 18.83 -27.69 -42.41
CA SER A 850 19.87 -28.69 -42.07
C SER A 850 19.37 -29.97 -41.39
N ARG A 851 18.13 -30.42 -41.62
CA ARG A 851 17.67 -31.73 -41.16
C ARG A 851 17.01 -32.55 -42.25
#